data_AF-A0A0R0IML2-F1
#
_entry.id   AF-A0A0R0IML2-F1
#
_cell.length_a   1.000
_cell.length_b   1.000
_cell.length_c   1.000
_cell.angle_alpha   90.00
_cell.angle_beta   90.00
_cell.angle_gamma   90.00
#
_symmetry.space_group_name_H-M   'P 1'
#
loop_
_entity.id
_entity.type
_entity.pdbx_description
1 polymer ?
#
loop_
_entity_poly.entity_id
_entity_poly.type
_entity_poly.pdbx_seq_one_letter_code
_entity_poly.pdbx_strand_id
1 'polypeptide(L)'
;MFGARARTLSSTIISLLPPPSPPALCHCRGRGCLGCAVDAEKFLLRPEDPSDYRELLSKCFVAVPRNAPSPLPFFSPLSSRLSQYMIVRRTIEPMLLLRNESSNVLCSGYDPSKCSSPIVELLSCASWCLLLSRVGDYFMFYLLRNTSVFLPAPHGKHHQVGGPPINDLCFKMLKGSSKFCYQNNGEQKRKRVDADDLPVKKQKCHNSYSTIGPLGFSINCDLTSKYSMQLIRHHGTRNYDVSVSEVPKSTRTGTVLRKLESEGKQGSNCITPRLGKRSRPFKWQRRSCKMQKQLNLEENSLNTHCNVLPTNKDCMRATSLPNTTSLSYHAKLQMPWQCSCCLILQSLPAVPKRTDIKRQSIFYNLESSHAVFPKKHILYSLKPNLAYSKHLIDDIFGFSNAQIIPCLHSNGSCLIDSGCLYHSLVKWFKHLIRRTRYCQHTKLLNKHCVVSSFDLDKNTIGSSKYHADTVETIDSPSEAFKSYCSKSQVVSFIWAVSRSLLPSELLGTPPTWRIMRRNISKFIHLRRFEKFPLKLCMHKLKISSFPFLSNKYFLNSQNASVLKYIEGKNKLFHQEFKNWNDAVHGVKHKLLEKWIFWYFSFLVVPLVQSNFYVTESEQGKQDIYYYPKPVWEKLAASTVACFKDWRYSCLDDVAVRNILRGRKFGFSKLRLQPKENGVRMVANLKGSSKMPLLMSTMGVRNWKTKGKVKNHSKYKHYPSVNSVLRDAHTILKGIRFKEPNKLGSSVFDYNDVYKKLCPFLVGQKKGSASMPNLFIVKSDVMKAFDSINQDKLLDIMKDFLLKDVYFLKQYDEVVCTKKSLWVQKQFTMLDETRNNSDTQFTSFASFHSHHGVFVNQERWNTVKKKALNADLMQHVKRNVLQFNGKFYLQDVGIPQGGVLSSLLCSMYYGHLERHVIFPFLEKTLECGSCTENNAGQTNYDDKVSSYMLMRFIDDFLFISTSKKQAASFFSRLERGFRGYNCHMNKKKFGANFDVEHISDCPLNRVYVGEDGATSFLQWSGLLINCSTMEIQADYTKYLGSHLSSTLTVRWQGKPGINLKGKLRLFLRPKCHPIFFDSNINSAAVVRLNIYQIFLLCAMKFHCYIRDLSFICKLHKRYCSNIIQISLRYMYQLIKKQMHSISLNSEIQPILVLEKEEVEWLGLHAFVQVLKRKQSRHKELLAILRSRLSSHRMSERVSLELKYAINTKNSSLLWDIKY
;
A
#
# COMPACT_ATOMS: atom_id res chain seq x y z
N MET A 1 -0.01 22.13 6.25
CA MET A 1 0.55 22.90 5.12
C MET A 1 0.74 24.36 5.49
N PHE A 2 -0.34 25.08 5.78
CA PHE A 2 -0.30 26.53 6.02
C PHE A 2 0.44 26.93 7.31
N GLY A 3 0.39 26.09 8.35
CA GLY A 3 0.99 26.38 9.66
C GLY A 3 0.06 27.25 10.49
N ALA A 4 0.60 28.10 11.37
CA ALA A 4 -0.16 29.09 12.15
C ALA A 4 -0.86 30.20 11.32
N ARG A 5 -0.78 30.11 9.98
CA ARG A 5 -1.51 30.96 9.02
C ARG A 5 -2.92 30.46 8.71
N ALA A 6 -3.25 29.21 9.07
CA ALA A 6 -4.63 28.73 9.04
C ALA A 6 -5.25 28.97 10.42
N ARG A 7 -6.30 29.79 10.47
CA ARG A 7 -7.02 30.21 11.69
C ARG A 7 -8.52 30.06 11.45
N THR A 8 -9.34 30.21 12.49
CA THR A 8 -10.80 30.34 12.31
C THR A 8 -11.10 31.61 11.51
N LEU A 9 -12.28 31.69 10.91
CA LEU A 9 -12.69 32.89 10.16
C LEU A 9 -12.70 34.15 11.04
N SER A 10 -13.22 34.08 12.27
CA SER A 10 -13.15 35.20 13.25
C SER A 10 -11.70 35.64 13.52
N SER A 11 -10.84 34.70 13.91
CA SER A 11 -9.43 34.96 14.23
C SER A 11 -8.63 35.45 13.02
N THR A 12 -9.00 35.03 11.80
CA THR A 12 -8.41 35.58 10.57
C THR A 12 -8.81 37.03 10.37
N ILE A 13 -10.11 37.36 10.45
CA ILE A 13 -10.62 38.72 10.27
C ILE A 13 -9.94 39.68 11.26
N ILE A 14 -10.00 39.39 12.56
CA ILE A 14 -9.38 40.21 13.62
C ILE A 14 -7.89 40.42 13.35
N SER A 15 -7.18 39.39 12.86
CA SER A 15 -5.74 39.49 12.56
C SER A 15 -5.38 40.10 11.20
N LEU A 16 -6.37 40.53 10.44
CA LEU A 16 -6.23 41.29 9.18
C LEU A 16 -6.77 42.71 9.30
N LEU A 17 -7.31 43.10 10.48
CA LEU A 17 -7.59 44.51 10.75
C LEU A 17 -6.27 45.29 10.84
N PRO A 18 -6.24 46.55 10.36
CA PRO A 18 -5.14 47.47 10.68
C PRO A 18 -5.09 47.73 12.20
N PRO A 19 -3.98 48.25 12.75
CA PRO A 19 -3.99 48.80 14.12
C PRO A 19 -5.13 49.83 14.25
N PRO A 20 -5.77 49.93 15.43
CA PRO A 20 -6.94 50.79 15.61
C PRO A 20 -6.57 52.25 15.31
N SER A 21 -7.13 52.78 14.23
CA SER A 21 -6.98 54.20 13.89
C SER A 21 -7.67 55.05 14.98
N PRO A 22 -7.06 56.17 15.42
CA PRO A 22 -7.71 57.13 16.32
C PRO A 22 -9.14 57.44 15.85
N PRO A 23 -10.13 57.59 16.76
CA PRO A 23 -11.55 57.68 16.37
C PRO A 23 -11.87 58.74 15.30
N ALA A 24 -11.12 59.85 15.29
CA ALA A 24 -11.21 60.92 14.29
C ALA A 24 -10.77 60.52 12.86
N LEU A 25 -9.87 59.54 12.73
CA LEU A 25 -9.36 59.03 11.44
C LEU A 25 -10.21 57.87 10.87
N CYS A 26 -11.16 57.34 11.64
CA CYS A 26 -12.19 56.45 11.10
C CYS A 26 -13.30 57.29 10.44
N HIS A 27 -13.74 56.94 9.23
CA HIS A 27 -14.96 57.55 8.64
C HIS A 27 -16.22 57.35 9.50
N CYS A 28 -16.22 56.38 10.43
CA CYS A 28 -17.25 56.22 11.44
C CYS A 28 -17.28 57.33 12.50
N ARG A 29 -16.21 58.13 12.68
CA ARG A 29 -16.01 59.04 13.82
C ARG A 29 -16.22 58.34 15.17
N GLY A 30 -15.59 57.18 15.36
CA GLY A 30 -15.72 56.37 16.58
C GLY A 30 -17.06 55.64 16.79
N ARG A 31 -18.06 55.79 15.90
CA ARG A 31 -19.42 55.20 16.04
C ARG A 31 -19.48 53.68 15.82
N GLY A 32 -18.65 52.91 16.55
CA GLY A 32 -18.84 51.48 16.76
C GLY A 32 -18.66 50.55 15.57
N CYS A 33 -17.83 50.88 14.57
CA CYS A 33 -17.51 49.92 13.50
C CYS A 33 -16.47 48.87 13.95
N LEU A 34 -16.33 47.76 13.21
CA LEU A 34 -15.37 46.69 13.50
C LEU A 34 -13.92 47.17 13.75
N GLY A 35 -13.46 48.20 13.04
CA GLY A 35 -12.13 48.80 13.22
C GLY A 35 -11.96 49.73 14.44
N CYS A 36 -13.07 50.12 15.09
CA CYS A 36 -13.09 50.94 16.30
C CYS A 36 -13.80 50.24 17.49
N ALA A 37 -14.17 48.97 17.34
CA ALA A 37 -14.78 48.19 18.40
C ALA A 37 -13.72 47.83 19.46
N VAL A 38 -14.00 48.18 20.73
CA VAL A 38 -13.15 47.82 21.89
C VAL A 38 -12.94 46.31 21.97
N ASP A 39 -13.95 45.54 21.56
CA ASP A 39 -13.90 44.09 21.42
C ASP A 39 -14.40 43.69 20.01
N ALA A 40 -13.45 43.50 19.10
CA ALA A 40 -13.74 43.11 17.72
C ALA A 40 -14.32 41.69 17.59
N GLU A 41 -14.15 40.80 18.59
CA GLU A 41 -14.75 39.47 18.56
C GLU A 41 -16.24 39.53 18.94
N LYS A 42 -16.61 40.35 19.95
CA LYS A 42 -18.02 40.66 20.24
C LYS A 42 -18.73 41.44 19.13
N PHE A 43 -18.03 42.28 18.39
CA PHE A 43 -18.64 42.95 17.22
C PHE A 43 -18.95 41.96 16.10
N LEU A 44 -18.02 41.03 15.82
CA LEU A 44 -18.25 39.98 14.82
C LEU A 44 -19.31 38.98 15.26
N LEU A 45 -19.43 38.67 16.56
CA LEU A 45 -20.34 37.67 17.09
C LEU A 45 -21.09 38.15 18.35
N ARG A 46 -22.39 38.42 18.20
CA ARG A 46 -23.31 38.85 19.26
C ARG A 46 -24.01 37.66 19.94
N PRO A 47 -24.67 37.83 21.10
CA PRO A 47 -25.46 36.76 21.76
C PRO A 47 -26.63 36.21 20.95
N GLU A 48 -27.23 37.04 20.09
CA GLU A 48 -28.43 36.75 19.29
C GLU A 48 -28.15 36.29 17.84
N ASP A 49 -26.89 36.27 17.40
CA ASP A 49 -26.54 35.78 16.05
C ASP A 49 -26.86 34.27 15.84
N PRO A 50 -27.34 33.82 14.65
CA PRO A 50 -27.75 32.42 14.41
C PRO A 50 -26.67 31.34 14.59
N SER A 51 -27.10 30.11 14.85
CA SER A 51 -26.26 28.89 14.96
C SER A 51 -25.28 28.73 13.80
N ASP A 52 -25.75 28.95 12.59
CA ASP A 52 -25.02 28.64 11.36
C ASP A 52 -23.97 29.71 11.06
N TYR A 53 -24.22 30.94 11.52
CA TYR A 53 -23.23 32.01 11.53
C TYR A 53 -22.15 31.78 12.59
N ARG A 54 -22.51 31.27 13.78
CA ARG A 54 -21.54 30.81 14.80
C ARG A 54 -20.68 29.67 14.27
N GLU A 55 -21.27 28.69 13.59
CA GLU A 55 -20.56 27.60 12.91
C GLU A 55 -19.61 28.13 11.83
N LEU A 56 -20.07 29.08 11.00
CA LEU A 56 -19.27 29.73 9.97
C LEU A 56 -18.05 30.44 10.59
N LEU A 57 -18.23 31.32 11.57
CA LEU A 57 -17.12 32.05 12.21
C LEU A 57 -16.11 31.13 12.92
N SER A 58 -16.60 30.10 13.63
CA SER A 58 -15.78 29.27 14.52
C SER A 58 -15.19 28.00 13.88
N LYS A 59 -15.82 27.44 12.84
CA LYS A 59 -15.42 26.17 12.21
C LYS A 59 -14.96 26.30 10.74
N CYS A 60 -15.27 27.41 10.06
CA CYS A 60 -14.57 27.74 8.81
C CYS A 60 -13.12 28.09 9.11
N PHE A 61 -12.20 27.54 8.32
CA PHE A 61 -10.79 27.89 8.39
C PHE A 61 -10.39 28.73 7.19
N VAL A 62 -9.62 29.80 7.44
CA VAL A 62 -9.05 30.64 6.39
C VAL A 62 -7.53 30.61 6.49
N ALA A 63 -6.84 30.54 5.36
CA ALA A 63 -5.39 30.53 5.28
C ALA A 63 -4.85 31.63 4.36
N VAL A 64 -4.15 32.61 4.94
CA VAL A 64 -3.56 33.73 4.21
C VAL A 64 -2.20 33.33 3.60
N PRO A 65 -1.96 33.52 2.29
CA PRO A 65 -0.66 33.39 1.63
C PRO A 65 0.44 34.27 2.27
N ARG A 66 1.72 33.88 2.15
CA ARG A 66 2.84 34.73 2.59
C ARG A 66 3.16 35.88 1.64
N ASN A 67 2.56 35.84 0.45
CA ASN A 67 2.73 36.80 -0.64
C ASN A 67 1.38 37.45 -0.98
N ALA A 68 0.39 37.38 -0.08
CA ALA A 68 -0.80 38.20 -0.21
C ALA A 68 -0.39 39.68 -0.05
N PRO A 69 -1.05 40.62 -0.74
CA PRO A 69 -0.92 42.03 -0.42
C PRO A 69 -1.31 42.25 1.04
N SER A 70 -0.79 43.32 1.67
CA SER A 70 -1.29 43.76 2.97
C SER A 70 -2.80 43.99 2.91
N PRO A 71 -3.55 43.73 4.00
CA PRO A 71 -4.91 44.26 4.12
C PRO A 71 -4.88 45.80 4.04
N LEU A 72 -6.04 46.39 3.81
CA LEU A 72 -6.18 47.82 3.54
C LEU A 72 -5.64 48.67 4.70
N PRO A 73 -4.97 49.81 4.42
CA PRO A 73 -4.33 50.62 5.45
C PRO A 73 -5.32 51.24 6.44
N PHE A 74 -6.58 51.41 6.03
CA PHE A 74 -7.68 51.90 6.86
C PHE A 74 -8.92 51.01 6.67
N PHE A 75 -9.67 50.79 7.74
CA PHE A 75 -10.96 50.11 7.69
C PHE A 75 -12.06 51.10 7.34
N SER A 76 -12.67 50.97 6.16
CA SER A 76 -13.81 51.81 5.76
C SER A 76 -15.14 51.07 5.97
N PRO A 77 -15.99 51.48 6.93
CA PRO A 77 -17.27 50.85 7.20
C PRO A 77 -18.40 51.27 6.24
N LEU A 78 -18.20 52.33 5.44
CA LEU A 78 -19.23 52.96 4.61
C LEU A 78 -19.44 52.25 3.25
N SER A 79 -19.42 50.92 3.26
CA SER A 79 -19.59 50.10 2.06
C SER A 79 -20.22 48.76 2.42
N SER A 80 -21.56 48.73 2.42
CA SER A 80 -22.37 47.53 2.14
C SER A 80 -23.36 47.87 1.01
N ARG A 81 -22.83 48.45 -0.08
CA ARG A 81 -23.64 48.88 -1.24
C ARG A 81 -23.93 47.75 -2.21
N LEU A 82 -23.27 46.60 -2.04
CA LEU A 82 -23.41 45.42 -2.88
C LEU A 82 -23.98 44.27 -2.07
N SER A 83 -24.82 43.44 -2.69
CA SER A 83 -25.17 42.16 -2.09
C SER A 83 -23.96 41.21 -2.11
N GLN A 84 -23.94 40.25 -1.19
CA GLN A 84 -22.88 39.24 -1.13
C GLN A 84 -22.72 38.49 -2.47
N TYR A 85 -23.83 38.20 -3.15
CA TYR A 85 -23.85 37.65 -4.50
C TYR A 85 -23.09 38.53 -5.51
N MET A 86 -23.33 39.84 -5.51
CA MET A 86 -22.60 40.80 -6.36
C MET A 86 -21.10 40.85 -6.05
N ILE A 87 -20.69 40.72 -4.78
CA ILE A 87 -19.27 40.71 -4.39
C ILE A 87 -18.58 39.43 -4.85
N VAL A 88 -19.20 38.26 -4.63
CA VAL A 88 -18.66 36.98 -5.09
C VAL A 88 -18.55 36.98 -6.62
N ARG A 89 -19.59 37.43 -7.33
CA ARG A 89 -19.59 37.62 -8.79
C ARG A 89 -18.44 38.54 -9.25
N ARG A 90 -18.38 39.78 -8.74
CA ARG A 90 -17.34 40.77 -9.10
C ARG A 90 -15.92 40.35 -8.66
N THR A 91 -15.79 39.35 -7.78
CA THR A 91 -14.50 38.72 -7.47
C THR A 91 -14.09 37.70 -8.53
N ILE A 92 -15.04 36.93 -9.06
CA ILE A 92 -14.79 35.81 -9.99
C ILE A 92 -14.58 36.29 -11.43
N GLU A 93 -15.41 37.20 -11.95
CA GLU A 93 -15.35 37.65 -13.34
C GLU A 93 -13.94 38.18 -13.74
N PRO A 94 -13.26 39.04 -12.95
CA PRO A 94 -11.91 39.52 -13.30
C PRO A 94 -10.82 38.44 -13.21
N MET A 95 -10.96 37.46 -12.30
CA MET A 95 -10.01 36.34 -12.18
C MET A 95 -10.01 35.45 -13.43
N LEU A 96 -11.19 35.24 -14.02
CA LEU A 96 -11.35 34.44 -15.23
C LEU A 96 -10.70 35.13 -16.44
N LEU A 97 -10.93 36.43 -16.62
CA LEU A 97 -10.35 37.24 -17.70
C LEU A 97 -8.81 37.22 -17.71
N LEU A 98 -8.19 37.32 -16.53
CA LEU A 98 -6.73 37.37 -16.39
C LEU A 98 -5.98 36.07 -16.76
N ARG A 99 -6.71 34.95 -16.98
CA ARG A 99 -6.25 33.56 -17.28
C ARG A 99 -5.25 32.91 -16.30
N ASN A 100 -4.29 33.64 -15.74
CA ASN A 100 -3.29 33.14 -14.78
C ASN A 100 -3.91 32.69 -13.44
N GLU A 101 -5.04 33.27 -13.02
CA GLU A 101 -5.71 32.94 -11.76
C GLU A 101 -6.80 31.86 -11.89
N SER A 102 -7.02 31.33 -13.11
CA SER A 102 -7.99 30.26 -13.43
C SER A 102 -7.82 28.94 -12.65
N SER A 103 -6.77 28.82 -11.84
CA SER A 103 -6.61 27.71 -10.88
C SER A 103 -7.36 27.91 -9.55
N ASN A 104 -7.83 29.13 -9.24
CA ASN A 104 -8.53 29.43 -7.97
C ASN A 104 -9.81 28.61 -7.85
N VAL A 105 -10.05 28.02 -6.67
CA VAL A 105 -11.26 27.21 -6.42
C VAL A 105 -12.54 28.06 -6.54
N LEU A 106 -12.50 29.37 -6.25
CA LEU A 106 -13.64 30.29 -6.45
C LEU A 106 -14.17 30.29 -7.90
N CYS A 107 -13.26 30.16 -8.88
CA CYS A 107 -13.59 30.18 -10.30
C CYS A 107 -14.04 28.82 -10.84
N SER A 108 -14.07 27.76 -10.01
CA SER A 108 -14.42 26.42 -10.46
C SER A 108 -15.91 26.34 -10.78
N GLY A 109 -16.24 25.99 -12.03
CA GLY A 109 -17.61 25.78 -12.51
C GLY A 109 -18.50 27.02 -12.49
N TYR A 110 -17.90 28.22 -12.49
CA TYR A 110 -18.63 29.45 -12.73
C TYR A 110 -19.16 29.48 -14.17
N ASP A 111 -20.47 29.63 -14.32
CA ASP A 111 -21.14 29.84 -15.60
C ASP A 111 -21.37 31.35 -15.79
N PRO A 112 -20.62 32.03 -16.70
CA PRO A 112 -20.79 33.46 -16.94
C PRO A 112 -22.17 33.83 -17.49
N SER A 113 -22.85 32.90 -18.19
CA SER A 113 -24.17 33.17 -18.77
C SER A 113 -25.27 33.21 -17.69
N LYS A 114 -25.11 32.41 -16.63
CA LYS A 114 -26.05 32.35 -15.49
C LYS A 114 -25.56 33.14 -14.26
N CYS A 115 -24.37 33.74 -14.35
CA CYS A 115 -23.67 34.42 -13.27
C CYS A 115 -23.45 33.58 -11.97
N SER A 116 -23.64 32.25 -12.02
CA SER A 116 -23.73 31.38 -10.83
C SER A 116 -22.79 30.18 -10.85
N SER A 117 -22.65 29.54 -9.69
CA SER A 117 -22.10 28.20 -9.46
C SER A 117 -22.51 27.70 -8.06
N PRO A 118 -22.35 26.40 -7.75
CA PRO A 118 -22.55 25.90 -6.39
C PRO A 118 -21.63 26.57 -5.34
N ILE A 119 -20.51 27.17 -5.75
CA ILE A 119 -19.64 27.95 -4.85
C ILE A 119 -20.19 29.36 -4.63
N VAL A 120 -20.79 29.98 -5.65
CA VAL A 120 -21.46 31.28 -5.53
C VAL A 120 -22.67 31.15 -4.60
N GLU A 121 -23.48 30.11 -4.76
CA GLU A 121 -24.61 29.78 -3.88
C GLU A 121 -24.16 29.61 -2.41
N LEU A 122 -23.16 28.75 -2.16
CA LEU A 122 -22.60 28.52 -0.82
C LEU A 122 -21.99 29.77 -0.17
N LEU A 123 -21.47 30.71 -0.97
CA LEU A 123 -20.88 31.97 -0.50
C LEU A 123 -21.89 33.13 -0.45
N SER A 124 -23.13 32.92 -0.87
CA SER A 124 -24.22 33.92 -0.87
C SER A 124 -25.35 33.58 0.10
N CYS A 125 -25.19 32.57 0.96
CA CYS A 125 -26.19 32.23 1.98
C CYS A 125 -26.28 33.31 3.08
N ALA A 126 -27.36 33.27 3.87
CA ALA A 126 -27.66 34.27 4.90
C ALA A 126 -26.48 34.52 5.88
N SER A 127 -25.72 33.49 6.25
CA SER A 127 -24.54 33.63 7.13
C SER A 127 -23.41 34.44 6.49
N TRP A 128 -23.22 34.37 5.17
CA TRP A 128 -22.24 35.19 4.45
C TRP A 128 -22.75 36.61 4.21
N CYS A 129 -24.05 36.80 3.99
CA CYS A 129 -24.68 38.13 3.95
C CYS A 129 -24.57 38.85 5.32
N LEU A 130 -24.77 38.13 6.42
CA LEU A 130 -24.57 38.66 7.77
C LEU A 130 -23.09 38.96 8.05
N LEU A 131 -22.16 38.15 7.53
CA LEU A 131 -20.73 38.45 7.65
C LEU A 131 -20.37 39.74 6.90
N LEU A 132 -20.91 39.92 5.69
CA LEU A 132 -20.70 41.12 4.88
C LEU A 132 -21.10 42.40 5.62
N SER A 133 -22.27 42.44 6.26
CA SER A 133 -22.71 43.62 7.00
C SER A 133 -21.88 43.93 8.25
N ARG A 134 -21.05 42.99 8.73
CA ARG A 134 -20.07 43.22 9.81
C ARG A 134 -18.68 43.61 9.30
N VAL A 135 -18.24 43.17 8.13
CA VAL A 135 -16.86 43.41 7.62
C VAL A 135 -16.75 44.44 6.48
N GLY A 136 -17.84 44.71 5.76
CA GLY A 136 -17.88 45.63 4.61
C GLY A 136 -17.35 45.06 3.29
N ASP A 137 -17.81 45.65 2.18
CA ASP A 137 -17.58 45.22 0.80
C ASP A 137 -16.09 44.96 0.52
N TYR A 138 -15.25 45.94 0.83
CA TYR A 138 -13.80 45.91 0.60
C TYR A 138 -13.08 44.78 1.32
N PHE A 139 -13.48 44.48 2.57
CA PHE A 139 -12.86 43.42 3.35
C PHE A 139 -13.30 42.03 2.83
N MET A 140 -14.56 41.90 2.41
CA MET A 140 -15.06 40.68 1.77
C MET A 140 -14.34 40.42 0.43
N PHE A 141 -14.14 41.44 -0.40
CA PHE A 141 -13.32 41.35 -1.62
C PHE A 141 -11.89 40.88 -1.30
N TYR A 142 -11.23 41.45 -0.28
CA TYR A 142 -9.89 41.01 0.13
C TYR A 142 -9.88 39.54 0.58
N LEU A 143 -10.86 39.15 1.41
CA LEU A 143 -10.98 37.81 1.98
C LEU A 143 -11.14 36.74 0.88
N LEU A 144 -12.07 36.96 -0.05
CA LEU A 144 -12.32 36.05 -1.17
C LEU A 144 -11.12 36.02 -2.13
N ARG A 145 -10.60 37.19 -2.53
CA ARG A 145 -9.53 37.28 -3.53
C ARG A 145 -8.19 36.72 -3.06
N ASN A 146 -7.78 37.05 -1.84
CA ASN A 146 -6.39 36.85 -1.40
C ASN A 146 -6.17 35.64 -0.49
N THR A 147 -7.21 34.93 -0.05
CA THR A 147 -7.06 33.84 0.94
C THR A 147 -7.47 32.46 0.40
N SER A 148 -7.20 31.41 1.17
CA SER A 148 -7.77 30.07 0.91
C SER A 148 -8.80 29.74 1.99
N VAL A 149 -10.07 29.58 1.57
CA VAL A 149 -11.23 29.42 2.46
C VAL A 149 -11.69 27.96 2.48
N PHE A 150 -11.91 27.44 3.69
CA PHE A 150 -12.29 26.05 3.96
C PHE A 150 -13.54 26.00 4.85
N LEU A 151 -14.73 25.90 4.24
CA LEU A 151 -16.02 25.78 4.93
C LEU A 151 -16.12 24.45 5.70
N PRO A 152 -16.83 24.41 6.84
CA PRO A 152 -17.09 23.17 7.57
C PRO A 152 -17.91 22.16 6.74
N ALA A 153 -17.80 20.88 7.08
CA ALA A 153 -18.57 19.79 6.49
C ALA A 153 -18.80 18.65 7.50
N PRO A 154 -19.80 17.78 7.29
CA PRO A 154 -20.13 16.68 8.21
C PRO A 154 -18.93 15.80 8.61
N HIS A 155 -19.00 15.29 9.85
CA HIS A 155 -17.96 14.47 10.49
C HIS A 155 -16.58 15.15 10.62
N GLY A 156 -16.54 16.49 10.66
CA GLY A 156 -15.30 17.26 10.88
C GLY A 156 -14.37 17.28 9.67
N LYS A 157 -14.95 17.25 8.46
CA LYS A 157 -14.28 17.52 7.19
C LYS A 157 -14.47 18.99 6.80
N HIS A 158 -13.84 19.40 5.70
CA HIS A 158 -13.99 20.76 5.16
C HIS A 158 -14.10 20.77 3.64
N HIS A 159 -14.85 21.71 3.09
CA HIS A 159 -14.88 22.02 1.65
C HIS A 159 -13.95 23.20 1.37
N GLN A 160 -12.93 23.03 0.51
CA GLN A 160 -12.25 24.20 -0.04
C GLN A 160 -13.20 24.89 -1.02
N VAL A 161 -13.45 26.18 -0.81
CA VAL A 161 -14.26 27.02 -1.71
C VAL A 161 -13.46 28.16 -2.34
N GLY A 162 -12.26 28.47 -1.83
CA GLY A 162 -11.43 29.52 -2.40
C GLY A 162 -9.92 29.33 -2.23
N GLY A 163 -9.17 30.14 -2.97
CA GLY A 163 -7.71 30.11 -3.06
C GLY A 163 -7.16 28.97 -3.92
N PRO A 164 -5.83 28.85 -4.04
CA PRO A 164 -5.20 27.82 -4.86
C PRO A 164 -5.49 26.39 -4.38
N PRO A 165 -5.69 25.40 -5.27
CA PRO A 165 -6.17 24.06 -4.91
C PRO A 165 -5.18 23.30 -4.02
N ILE A 166 -5.65 22.83 -2.87
CA ILE A 166 -4.81 22.16 -1.86
C ILE A 166 -4.27 20.79 -2.36
N ASN A 167 -4.96 20.13 -3.30
CA ASN A 167 -4.48 18.93 -4.00
C ASN A 167 -3.21 19.22 -4.84
N ASP A 168 -3.14 20.33 -5.56
CA ASP A 168 -1.95 20.73 -6.31
C ASP A 168 -0.76 21.06 -5.41
N LEU A 169 -1.01 21.62 -4.22
CA LEU A 169 0.02 21.79 -3.21
C LEU A 169 0.56 20.42 -2.73
N CYS A 170 -0.30 19.41 -2.58
CA CYS A 170 0.13 18.02 -2.30
C CYS A 170 1.05 17.48 -3.40
N PHE A 171 0.64 17.60 -4.67
CA PHE A 171 1.42 17.07 -5.79
C PHE A 171 2.76 17.79 -5.97
N LYS A 172 2.82 19.11 -5.75
CA LYS A 172 4.06 19.90 -5.73
C LYS A 172 5.01 19.43 -4.61
N MET A 173 4.50 19.21 -3.39
CA MET A 173 5.31 18.65 -2.28
C MET A 173 5.81 17.23 -2.56
N LEU A 174 4.98 16.36 -3.13
CA LEU A 174 5.35 14.97 -3.45
C LEU A 174 6.45 14.91 -4.52
N LYS A 175 6.29 15.65 -5.63
CA LYS A 175 7.32 15.75 -6.69
C LYS A 175 8.65 16.26 -6.12
N GLY A 176 8.62 17.28 -5.27
CA GLY A 176 9.81 17.86 -4.61
C GLY A 176 10.63 16.86 -3.79
N SER A 177 10.01 15.81 -3.23
CA SER A 177 10.71 14.75 -2.49
C SER A 177 11.55 13.80 -3.36
N SER A 178 11.47 13.91 -4.69
CA SER A 178 12.00 12.94 -5.64
C SER A 178 13.13 13.45 -6.56
N LYS A 179 13.64 14.67 -6.35
CA LYS A 179 14.87 15.18 -7.00
C LYS A 179 16.15 14.47 -6.49
N PHE A 180 16.27 13.19 -6.84
CA PHE A 180 17.56 12.57 -7.14
C PHE A 180 17.67 12.50 -8.66
N CYS A 181 18.77 12.98 -9.22
CA CYS A 181 18.97 12.98 -10.66
C CYS A 181 18.89 11.55 -11.22
N TYR A 182 17.96 11.33 -12.14
CA TYR A 182 18.35 10.55 -13.31
C TYR A 182 19.31 11.44 -14.08
N GLN A 183 20.61 11.17 -13.98
CA GLN A 183 21.48 11.48 -15.11
C GLN A 183 20.96 10.63 -16.27
N ASN A 184 20.66 11.28 -17.40
CA ASN A 184 20.47 10.54 -18.63
C ASN A 184 21.84 9.95 -18.99
N ASN A 185 21.99 8.63 -18.89
CA ASN A 185 22.97 7.93 -19.71
C ASN A 185 22.47 8.03 -21.16
N GLY A 186 22.70 9.18 -21.79
CA GLY A 186 22.44 9.37 -23.20
C GLY A 186 23.30 8.39 -24.00
N GLU A 187 22.73 7.82 -25.06
CA GLU A 187 23.53 7.07 -26.02
C GLU A 187 24.50 8.04 -26.67
N GLN A 188 25.77 8.06 -26.23
CA GLN A 188 26.83 8.85 -26.84
C GLN A 188 27.08 8.36 -28.27
N LYS A 189 26.35 8.94 -29.23
CA LYS A 189 26.79 9.00 -30.62
C LYS A 189 28.12 9.75 -30.64
N ARG A 190 29.23 9.02 -30.72
CA ARG A 190 30.50 9.58 -31.17
C ARG A 190 30.30 10.07 -32.61
N LYS A 191 30.20 11.39 -32.81
CA LYS A 191 30.73 11.98 -34.05
C LYS A 191 32.25 11.93 -33.96
N ARG A 192 32.93 11.69 -35.08
CA ARG A 192 34.34 12.09 -35.24
C ARG A 192 34.39 13.61 -35.41
N VAL A 193 35.54 14.18 -35.12
CA VAL A 193 35.89 15.57 -35.44
C VAL A 193 36.84 15.50 -36.62
N ASP A 194 36.60 16.31 -37.64
CA ASP A 194 37.52 16.65 -38.73
C ASP A 194 37.10 18.06 -39.21
N ALA A 195 38.08 18.89 -39.55
CA ALA A 195 38.03 20.20 -40.21
C ALA A 195 37.13 21.34 -39.65
N ASP A 196 37.84 22.41 -39.34
CA ASP A 196 37.53 23.82 -39.11
C ASP A 196 36.51 24.49 -40.05
N ASP A 197 35.82 25.56 -39.59
CA ASP A 197 36.17 26.94 -40.00
C ASP A 197 35.47 28.05 -39.13
N LEU A 198 35.75 29.33 -39.42
CA LEU A 198 35.57 30.55 -38.58
C LEU A 198 34.12 31.13 -38.40
N PRO A 199 33.90 32.05 -37.41
CA PRO A 199 32.57 32.53 -37.01
C PRO A 199 32.26 34.03 -37.30
N VAL A 200 30.99 34.39 -37.55
CA VAL A 200 30.52 35.79 -37.71
C VAL A 200 29.18 36.07 -36.97
N LYS A 201 28.98 37.32 -36.52
CA LYS A 201 27.79 37.84 -35.77
C LYS A 201 26.72 38.42 -36.69
N LYS A 202 25.44 38.45 -36.25
CA LYS A 202 24.39 39.53 -36.39
C LYS A 202 22.97 38.94 -36.11
N GLN A 203 21.86 39.70 -36.09
CA GLN A 203 21.48 40.83 -35.23
C GLN A 203 19.91 40.91 -35.15
N LYS A 204 19.33 41.97 -34.55
CA LYS A 204 17.91 42.07 -34.12
C LYS A 204 16.87 42.28 -35.27
N CYS A 205 15.66 41.76 -35.02
CA CYS A 205 14.28 42.21 -35.33
C CYS A 205 13.99 43.27 -36.43
N HIS A 206 12.93 43.06 -37.24
CA HIS A 206 11.58 43.66 -37.02
C HIS A 206 10.48 43.07 -37.96
N ASN A 207 9.21 43.47 -37.77
CA ASN A 207 8.01 43.03 -38.53
C ASN A 207 7.43 44.17 -39.40
N SER A 208 6.65 43.80 -40.45
CA SER A 208 5.58 44.62 -41.06
C SER A 208 4.43 43.74 -41.61
N TYR A 209 3.26 44.34 -41.86
CA TYR A 209 1.99 43.76 -42.37
C TYR A 209 1.67 44.33 -43.80
N SER A 210 0.61 44.04 -44.57
CA SER A 210 -0.73 43.44 -44.30
C SER A 210 -1.19 42.56 -45.52
N THR A 211 -2.42 42.45 -46.09
CA THR A 211 -3.75 43.11 -45.95
C THR A 211 -4.89 42.21 -46.54
N ILE A 212 -6.16 42.48 -46.16
CA ILE A 212 -7.45 42.06 -46.81
C ILE A 212 -7.85 40.54 -46.81
N GLY A 213 -9.14 40.27 -46.54
CA GLY A 213 -9.86 39.04 -47.00
C GLY A 213 -10.45 38.13 -45.90
N PRO A 214 -11.79 37.93 -45.78
CA PRO A 214 -12.39 37.24 -44.62
C PRO A 214 -13.27 35.98 -44.92
N LEU A 215 -13.78 35.39 -43.80
CA LEU A 215 -14.67 34.22 -43.63
C LEU A 215 -14.07 32.81 -43.78
N GLY A 216 -14.39 31.94 -42.81
CA GLY A 216 -13.97 30.52 -42.77
C GLY A 216 -13.92 29.91 -41.36
N PHE A 217 -15.06 29.68 -40.72
CA PHE A 217 -15.12 29.12 -39.35
C PHE A 217 -14.71 27.63 -39.30
N SER A 218 -13.59 27.29 -38.65
CA SER A 218 -13.32 25.92 -38.19
C SER A 218 -12.35 25.87 -36.99
N ILE A 219 -12.89 25.92 -35.76
CA ILE A 219 -12.10 25.88 -34.52
C ILE A 219 -11.82 24.42 -34.12
N ASN A 220 -10.80 23.81 -34.71
CA ASN A 220 -10.25 22.52 -34.26
C ASN A 220 -9.40 22.68 -32.98
N CYS A 221 -10.07 22.96 -31.85
CA CYS A 221 -9.46 23.02 -30.52
C CYS A 221 -9.17 21.60 -29.98
N ASP A 222 -8.16 20.92 -30.52
CA ASP A 222 -7.74 19.55 -30.15
C ASP A 222 -7.04 19.49 -28.76
N LEU A 223 -7.80 19.80 -27.71
CA LEU A 223 -7.31 19.96 -26.34
C LEU A 223 -7.13 18.62 -25.60
N THR A 224 -6.40 17.68 -26.22
CA THR A 224 -6.09 16.34 -25.65
C THR A 224 -5.18 16.44 -24.43
N SER A 225 -5.77 16.71 -23.26
CA SER A 225 -5.09 16.93 -21.98
C SER A 225 -4.39 15.67 -21.42
N LYS A 226 -3.16 15.42 -21.90
CA LYS A 226 -2.27 14.29 -21.56
C LYS A 226 -1.72 14.33 -20.10
N TYR A 227 -2.60 14.46 -19.09
CA TYR A 227 -2.24 14.52 -17.67
C TYR A 227 -2.59 13.26 -16.86
N SER A 228 -2.30 12.08 -17.42
CA SER A 228 -2.27 10.81 -16.68
C SER A 228 -0.82 10.34 -16.43
N MET A 229 -0.11 11.04 -15.54
CA MET A 229 1.27 10.66 -15.19
C MET A 229 1.32 9.47 -14.21
N GLN A 230 1.76 8.32 -14.71
CA GLN A 230 2.05 7.13 -13.91
C GLN A 230 3.28 7.35 -13.00
N LEU A 231 3.06 7.78 -11.76
CA LEU A 231 4.11 8.00 -10.77
C LEU A 231 4.64 6.68 -10.18
N ILE A 232 5.52 6.00 -10.92
CA ILE A 232 6.27 4.84 -10.43
C ILE A 232 7.25 5.27 -9.32
N ARG A 233 6.88 5.07 -8.05
CA ARG A 233 7.76 4.65 -6.95
C ARG A 233 6.94 4.25 -5.72
N HIS A 234 7.26 3.10 -5.13
CA HIS A 234 6.63 2.52 -3.93
C HIS A 234 5.17 2.03 -4.03
N HIS A 235 4.83 1.29 -5.10
CA HIS A 235 3.80 0.25 -4.95
C HIS A 235 4.25 -0.81 -3.93
N GLY A 236 3.74 -0.70 -2.71
CA GLY A 236 3.28 -1.89 -2.00
C GLY A 236 1.78 -1.99 -2.25
N THR A 237 1.33 -3.06 -2.90
CA THR A 237 -0.10 -3.37 -2.97
C THR A 237 -0.60 -3.65 -1.57
N ARG A 238 -1.24 -2.64 -0.96
CA ARG A 238 -2.34 -2.93 -0.03
C ARG A 238 -3.42 -3.62 -0.85
N ASN A 239 -3.83 -4.80 -0.40
CA ASN A 239 -5.09 -5.36 -0.86
C ASN A 239 -6.22 -4.39 -0.50
N TYR A 240 -7.34 -4.51 -1.20
CA TYR A 240 -8.61 -4.02 -0.66
C TYR A 240 -9.04 -5.00 0.42
N ASP A 241 -8.44 -4.87 1.61
CA ASP A 241 -9.10 -5.35 2.83
C ASP A 241 -10.32 -4.44 3.02
N VAL A 242 -11.53 -5.01 2.95
CA VAL A 242 -12.78 -4.31 3.31
C VAL A 242 -12.80 -4.18 4.84
N SER A 243 -11.97 -3.28 5.35
CA SER A 243 -11.76 -2.96 6.76
C SER A 243 -10.89 -1.71 6.89
N VAL A 244 -11.56 -0.57 7.15
CA VAL A 244 -11.16 0.70 7.80
C VAL A 244 -9.65 0.93 8.10
N SER A 245 -9.12 2.16 7.99
CA SER A 245 -7.70 2.46 8.29
C SER A 245 -7.44 3.74 9.11
N GLU A 246 -7.51 3.65 10.44
CA GLU A 246 -7.32 4.80 11.36
C GLU A 246 -6.36 4.55 12.53
N VAL A 247 -5.70 5.62 13.02
CA VAL A 247 -4.72 5.58 14.12
C VAL A 247 -4.98 6.76 15.09
N PRO A 248 -4.99 6.55 16.43
CA PRO A 248 -5.67 7.45 17.36
C PRO A 248 -5.09 8.86 17.49
N LYS A 249 -6.01 9.83 17.64
CA LYS A 249 -5.75 11.07 18.38
C LYS A 249 -5.73 10.76 19.89
N SER A 250 -4.99 11.56 20.64
CA SER A 250 -5.09 11.56 22.11
C SER A 250 -6.08 12.66 22.48
N THR A 251 -6.84 12.47 23.56
CA THR A 251 -7.79 13.46 24.08
C THR A 251 -7.09 14.74 24.52
N ARG A 252 -7.86 15.83 24.65
CA ARG A 252 -7.44 17.21 24.94
C ARG A 252 -8.15 17.66 26.23
N THR A 253 -7.40 17.88 27.30
CA THR A 253 -7.85 18.50 28.58
C THR A 253 -6.62 18.97 29.38
N GLY A 254 -6.79 19.95 30.27
CA GLY A 254 -5.73 20.53 31.13
C GLY A 254 -5.07 21.78 30.50
N THR A 255 -5.48 23.02 30.79
CA THR A 255 -6.19 23.47 32.00
C THR A 255 -5.22 23.93 33.10
N VAL A 256 -4.00 24.38 32.77
CA VAL A 256 -3.04 24.89 33.78
C VAL A 256 -2.49 26.26 33.38
N LEU A 257 -2.73 27.24 34.26
CA LEU A 257 -2.24 28.61 34.23
C LEU A 257 -1.02 28.74 35.15
N ARG A 258 0.05 29.40 34.70
CA ARG A 258 1.14 30.04 35.48
C ARG A 258 2.01 30.80 34.47
N LYS A 259 1.92 32.13 34.41
CA LYS A 259 2.57 33.17 35.27
C LYS A 259 3.91 33.61 34.68
N LEU A 260 4.24 34.89 34.93
CA LEU A 260 5.34 35.66 34.33
C LEU A 260 6.60 35.62 35.23
N GLU A 261 7.46 36.64 35.11
CA GLU A 261 8.74 36.88 35.83
C GLU A 261 9.91 36.02 35.29
N SER A 262 10.87 36.59 34.53
CA SER A 262 11.96 37.56 34.84
C SER A 262 13.24 36.85 35.39
N GLU A 263 14.48 37.30 35.18
CA GLU A 263 15.02 38.44 34.40
C GLU A 263 16.42 38.10 33.82
N GLY A 264 17.05 39.00 33.04
CA GLY A 264 18.43 38.84 32.53
C GLY A 264 18.68 39.56 31.19
N LYS A 265 19.66 40.48 31.13
CA LYS A 265 19.77 41.53 30.10
C LYS A 265 20.91 41.36 29.08
N GLN A 266 20.71 41.99 27.91
CA GLN A 266 21.67 42.54 26.94
C GLN A 266 22.68 41.60 26.21
N GLY A 267 23.04 41.85 24.95
CA GLY A 267 22.55 42.89 24.03
C GLY A 267 23.15 42.85 22.61
N SER A 268 22.85 43.91 21.85
CA SER A 268 23.35 44.31 20.52
C SER A 268 22.94 43.52 19.25
N ASN A 269 22.47 44.30 18.28
CA ASN A 269 21.86 43.94 17.00
C ASN A 269 22.86 43.50 15.92
N CYS A 270 22.41 42.67 14.96
CA CYS A 270 22.43 43.09 13.54
C CYS A 270 21.66 42.15 12.56
N ILE A 271 20.78 42.77 11.78
CA ILE A 271 20.33 42.48 10.39
C ILE A 271 20.02 41.00 9.98
N THR A 272 18.73 40.79 9.74
CA THR A 272 18.03 39.67 9.07
C THR A 272 18.12 39.67 7.52
N PRO A 273 17.67 38.62 6.76
CA PRO A 273 17.41 37.20 7.12
C PRO A 273 17.66 36.12 5.98
N ARG A 274 17.23 34.87 6.29
CA ARG A 274 16.49 33.87 5.42
C ARG A 274 17.21 32.63 4.84
N LEU A 275 16.63 31.47 5.23
CA LEU A 275 16.44 30.22 4.44
C LEU A 275 17.52 29.12 4.39
N GLY A 276 18.23 28.87 5.50
CA GLY A 276 18.98 27.63 5.70
C GLY A 276 18.12 26.34 5.76
N LYS A 277 18.25 25.46 4.75
CA LYS A 277 17.63 24.11 4.73
C LYS A 277 18.44 23.13 5.59
N ARG A 278 17.92 22.61 6.73
CA ARG A 278 18.36 21.32 7.36
C ARG A 278 17.49 20.90 8.57
N SER A 279 16.59 19.93 8.39
CA SER A 279 15.91 19.25 9.52
C SER A 279 16.66 17.98 9.96
N ARG A 280 17.63 18.11 10.89
CA ARG A 280 18.27 16.97 11.57
C ARG A 280 17.37 16.47 12.74
N PRO A 281 17.18 15.16 12.94
CA PRO A 281 16.18 14.64 13.89
C PRO A 281 16.65 14.43 15.34
N PHE A 282 16.25 15.34 16.24
CA PHE A 282 16.07 15.19 17.70
C PHE A 282 17.29 15.00 18.63
N LYS A 283 17.21 15.63 19.82
CA LYS A 283 18.28 15.85 20.82
C LYS A 283 18.96 14.60 21.43
N TRP A 284 18.37 13.39 21.34
CA TRP A 284 18.88 12.21 22.05
C TRP A 284 20.24 11.69 21.53
N GLN A 285 20.63 12.00 20.30
CA GLN A 285 21.96 11.64 19.75
C GLN A 285 23.09 12.60 20.16
N ARG A 286 22.98 13.30 21.30
CA ARG A 286 24.06 14.12 21.90
C ARG A 286 24.50 13.69 23.31
N ARG A 287 24.00 12.58 23.87
CA ARG A 287 24.36 12.06 25.21
C ARG A 287 24.90 10.62 25.22
N SER A 288 25.65 10.23 24.18
CA SER A 288 26.37 8.94 24.14
C SER A 288 27.85 9.07 23.75
N CYS A 289 28.42 10.28 23.87
CA CYS A 289 29.85 10.56 23.66
C CYS A 289 30.42 11.42 24.80
N LYS A 290 30.02 11.17 26.05
CA LYS A 290 30.62 11.80 27.25
C LYS A 290 30.42 11.02 28.57
N MET A 291 30.07 9.73 28.49
CA MET A 291 29.88 8.84 29.65
C MET A 291 30.39 7.43 29.29
N GLN A 292 31.71 7.33 29.11
CA GLN A 292 32.45 6.06 29.03
C GLN A 292 33.94 6.35 29.24
N LYS A 293 34.29 6.86 30.44
CA LYS A 293 35.66 7.17 30.83
C LYS A 293 35.88 7.10 32.37
N GLN A 294 35.31 6.06 32.99
CA GLN A 294 35.56 5.65 34.37
C GLN A 294 35.03 4.21 34.56
N LEU A 295 35.58 3.53 35.57
CA LEU A 295 35.34 2.13 35.97
C LEU A 295 35.86 1.03 35.02
N ASN A 296 37.02 0.51 35.44
CA ASN A 296 37.49 -0.87 35.42
C ASN A 296 37.81 -1.51 34.06
N LEU A 297 39.11 -1.48 33.74
CA LEU A 297 39.82 -2.70 33.34
C LEU A 297 40.55 -3.20 34.60
N GLU A 298 40.34 -4.44 34.99
CA GLU A 298 41.20 -5.15 35.94
C GLU A 298 42.08 -6.10 35.12
N GLU A 299 43.40 -6.04 35.32
CA GLU A 299 44.32 -7.18 35.45
C GLU A 299 45.80 -6.69 35.44
N ASN A 300 46.38 -6.67 36.63
CA ASN A 300 47.75 -7.05 36.99
C ASN A 300 48.92 -6.79 36.00
N SER A 301 49.75 -5.80 36.31
CA SER A 301 51.19 -6.03 36.57
C SER A 301 51.86 -4.86 37.31
N LEU A 302 52.53 -5.20 38.40
CA LEU A 302 53.23 -4.42 39.42
C LEU A 302 54.34 -3.44 38.95
N ASN A 303 54.75 -2.57 39.90
CA ASN A 303 56.08 -1.94 40.08
C ASN A 303 56.56 -0.79 39.15
N THR A 304 57.38 0.18 39.58
CA THR A 304 57.48 0.97 40.85
C THR A 304 58.24 2.30 40.57
N HIS A 305 58.17 3.26 41.50
CA HIS A 305 59.07 4.41 41.72
C HIS A 305 59.07 5.64 40.79
N CYS A 306 59.35 6.78 41.42
CA CYS A 306 59.56 8.11 40.87
C CYS A 306 61.07 8.38 40.71
N ASN A 307 61.44 9.39 39.90
CA ASN A 307 62.27 10.55 40.29
C ASN A 307 62.60 11.43 39.05
N VAL A 308 62.33 12.75 39.11
CA VAL A 308 63.23 13.90 39.45
C VAL A 308 63.99 14.45 38.22
N LEU A 309 64.24 15.77 38.24
CA LEU A 309 64.91 16.58 37.21
C LEU A 309 66.45 16.36 37.23
N PRO A 310 67.22 16.86 36.23
CA PRO A 310 67.75 18.22 36.40
C PRO A 310 67.87 19.06 35.10
N THR A 311 68.12 20.34 35.29
CA THR A 311 68.43 21.37 34.26
C THR A 311 69.91 21.73 34.27
N ASN A 312 70.48 22.09 33.11
CA ASN A 312 71.57 23.08 32.90
C ASN A 312 72.07 23.00 31.43
N LYS A 313 72.83 23.96 30.86
CA LYS A 313 72.73 25.45 30.85
C LYS A 313 73.78 26.01 29.86
N ASP A 314 73.61 27.28 29.41
CA ASP A 314 74.66 28.21 28.93
C ASP A 314 75.48 27.80 27.64
N CYS A 315 76.26 28.66 26.96
CA CYS A 315 75.88 29.95 26.34
C CYS A 315 76.86 30.43 25.20
N MET A 316 76.37 31.36 24.33
CA MET A 316 77.09 32.42 23.54
C MET A 316 78.30 32.15 22.59
N ARG A 317 78.07 32.35 21.27
CA ARG A 317 78.78 33.25 20.27
C ARG A 317 78.62 32.70 18.82
N ALA A 318 78.78 33.46 17.72
CA ALA A 318 78.42 34.84 17.36
C ALA A 318 78.50 35.02 15.80
N THR A 319 77.87 36.09 15.28
CA THR A 319 77.92 36.74 13.93
C THR A 319 79.10 36.46 12.97
N SER A 320 79.01 36.54 11.62
CA SER A 320 78.00 37.19 10.73
C SER A 320 77.99 36.67 9.25
N LEU A 321 77.03 37.18 8.46
CA LEU A 321 76.71 36.98 7.01
C LEU A 321 77.81 37.44 6.01
N PRO A 322 77.73 37.22 4.65
CA PRO A 322 76.50 37.15 3.83
C PRO A 322 76.37 36.13 2.64
N ASN A 323 75.10 35.88 2.29
CA ASN A 323 74.53 35.64 0.95
C ASN A 323 75.11 34.56 -0.01
N THR A 324 74.39 33.43 -0.15
CA THR A 324 74.06 32.86 -1.48
C THR A 324 72.80 31.96 -1.45
N THR A 325 72.07 31.91 -2.57
CA THR A 325 71.01 30.94 -2.92
C THR A 325 69.95 30.56 -1.86
N SER A 326 68.88 31.34 -1.78
CA SER A 326 67.63 30.99 -1.08
C SER A 326 66.74 30.03 -1.87
N LEU A 327 67.11 28.75 -1.97
CA LEU A 327 66.21 27.73 -2.54
C LEU A 327 65.07 27.36 -1.58
N SER A 328 63.85 27.22 -2.11
CA SER A 328 62.63 27.23 -1.30
C SER A 328 62.45 25.98 -0.43
N TYR A 329 62.28 26.16 0.88
CA TYR A 329 61.75 25.15 1.82
C TYR A 329 60.23 24.91 1.66
N HIS A 330 59.79 24.73 0.41
CA HIS A 330 58.46 24.25 0.06
C HIS A 330 58.54 22.86 -0.59
N ALA A 331 59.31 21.97 0.06
CA ALA A 331 59.26 20.53 -0.13
C ALA A 331 57.87 19.98 0.26
N LYS A 332 56.88 20.19 -0.61
CA LYS A 332 55.64 19.41 -0.63
C LYS A 332 56.05 17.94 -0.63
N LEU A 333 55.65 17.20 0.40
CA LEU A 333 55.76 15.74 0.43
C LEU A 333 55.07 15.17 -0.81
N GLN A 334 55.86 14.89 -1.86
CA GLN A 334 55.39 14.21 -3.04
C GLN A 334 55.04 12.78 -2.63
N MET A 335 53.76 12.54 -2.36
CA MET A 335 53.19 11.22 -2.12
C MET A 335 53.70 10.26 -3.20
N PRO A 336 54.53 9.25 -2.86
CA PRO A 336 55.06 8.33 -3.86
C PRO A 336 53.93 7.66 -4.63
N TRP A 337 54.17 7.40 -5.91
CA TRP A 337 53.13 7.20 -6.91
C TRP A 337 52.26 5.99 -6.59
N GLN A 338 51.10 6.23 -5.97
CA GLN A 338 50.07 5.20 -5.81
C GLN A 338 49.73 4.65 -7.19
N CYS A 339 49.90 3.33 -7.38
CA CYS A 339 49.46 2.59 -8.56
C CYS A 339 48.10 3.13 -9.02
N SER A 340 47.95 3.49 -10.30
CA SER A 340 46.69 4.02 -10.88
C SER A 340 45.48 3.15 -10.48
N CYS A 341 45.67 1.85 -10.63
CA CYS A 341 45.10 0.67 -9.97
C CYS A 341 44.39 0.90 -8.62
N CYS A 342 45.01 1.66 -7.71
CA CYS A 342 44.63 1.88 -6.32
C CYS A 342 43.96 3.24 -6.11
N LEU A 343 44.37 4.28 -6.85
CA LEU A 343 43.69 5.59 -6.88
C LEU A 343 42.21 5.45 -7.28
N ILE A 344 41.94 4.54 -8.23
CA ILE A 344 40.60 4.10 -8.67
C ILE A 344 39.68 3.69 -7.50
N LEU A 345 40.23 3.20 -6.40
CA LEU A 345 39.46 2.70 -5.25
C LEU A 345 38.92 3.84 -4.36
N GLN A 346 39.51 5.04 -4.43
CA GLN A 346 39.11 6.18 -3.60
C GLN A 346 37.78 6.81 -4.10
N SER A 347 37.62 6.92 -5.43
CA SER A 347 36.50 7.60 -6.09
C SER A 347 35.17 6.82 -6.07
N LEU A 348 35.12 5.63 -5.45
CA LEU A 348 33.94 4.77 -5.36
C LEU A 348 32.65 5.52 -4.95
N PRO A 349 31.65 5.66 -5.84
CA PRO A 349 30.37 6.27 -5.48
C PRO A 349 29.62 5.41 -4.47
N ALA A 350 29.05 6.03 -3.44
CA ALA A 350 28.44 5.33 -2.31
C ALA A 350 27.09 4.70 -2.69
N VAL A 351 26.84 3.47 -2.24
CA VAL A 351 25.55 2.79 -2.47
C VAL A 351 24.44 3.54 -1.71
N PRO A 352 23.28 3.85 -2.35
CA PRO A 352 22.22 4.58 -1.68
C PRO A 352 21.73 3.87 -0.41
N LYS A 353 21.63 4.60 0.71
CA LYS A 353 21.33 4.08 2.08
C LYS A 353 19.95 3.41 2.26
N ARG A 354 19.20 3.15 1.18
CA ARG A 354 17.91 2.43 1.13
C ARG A 354 17.79 1.48 -0.06
N THR A 355 18.92 0.99 -0.58
CA THR A 355 18.94 0.03 -1.69
C THR A 355 18.36 -1.32 -1.26
N ASP A 356 17.34 -1.77 -1.99
CA ASP A 356 16.72 -3.09 -1.86
C ASP A 356 17.01 -3.92 -3.13
N ILE A 357 17.22 -5.22 -2.97
CA ILE A 357 17.28 -6.16 -4.08
C ILE A 357 15.91 -6.23 -4.77
N LYS A 358 15.88 -6.08 -6.10
CA LYS A 358 14.65 -6.07 -6.91
C LYS A 358 14.09 -7.49 -7.06
N ARG A 359 13.21 -7.91 -6.15
CA ARG A 359 12.55 -9.22 -6.21
C ARG A 359 11.47 -9.36 -7.30
N GLN A 360 10.97 -8.26 -7.86
CA GLN A 360 9.77 -8.27 -8.70
C GLN A 360 9.88 -9.14 -9.97
N SER A 361 11.07 -9.38 -10.51
CA SER A 361 11.27 -10.15 -11.74
C SER A 361 11.25 -11.67 -11.55
N ILE A 362 11.30 -12.20 -10.32
CA ILE A 362 11.21 -13.64 -10.08
C ILE A 362 9.76 -14.15 -10.16
N PHE A 363 8.79 -13.29 -9.84
CA PHE A 363 7.40 -13.67 -9.68
C PHE A 363 6.70 -13.86 -11.02
N TYR A 364 5.99 -14.98 -11.16
CA TYR A 364 5.12 -15.30 -12.31
C TYR A 364 5.83 -15.28 -13.67
N ASN A 365 7.15 -15.47 -13.71
CA ASN A 365 7.91 -15.47 -14.96
C ASN A 365 7.73 -16.78 -15.74
N LEU A 366 7.03 -16.69 -16.89
CA LEU A 366 6.84 -17.79 -17.83
C LEU A 366 7.95 -17.91 -18.90
N GLU A 367 8.93 -16.99 -18.97
CA GLU A 367 10.03 -17.11 -19.94
C GLU A 367 10.90 -18.33 -19.61
N SER A 368 10.67 -19.47 -20.28
CA SER A 368 11.50 -20.66 -20.16
C SER A 368 12.91 -20.42 -20.73
N SER A 369 13.91 -21.06 -20.14
CA SER A 369 15.31 -20.84 -20.47
C SER A 369 16.10 -22.11 -20.21
N HIS A 370 16.58 -22.76 -21.27
CA HIS A 370 17.60 -23.82 -21.20
C HIS A 370 19.01 -23.27 -20.85
N ALA A 371 19.09 -22.00 -20.46
CA ALA A 371 20.30 -21.31 -20.04
C ALA A 371 20.16 -20.82 -18.59
N VAL A 372 21.29 -20.90 -17.85
CA VAL A 372 21.45 -20.57 -16.42
C VAL A 372 20.76 -19.27 -15.99
N PHE A 373 20.82 -18.27 -16.88
CA PHE A 373 20.32 -16.91 -16.68
C PHE A 373 19.34 -16.52 -17.82
N PRO A 374 18.59 -15.41 -17.71
CA PRO A 374 17.72 -14.95 -18.80
C PRO A 374 18.55 -14.56 -20.04
N LYS A 375 18.00 -14.74 -21.25
CA LYS A 375 18.71 -14.50 -22.53
C LYS A 375 19.36 -13.11 -22.66
N LYS A 376 18.87 -12.10 -21.93
CA LYS A 376 19.39 -10.71 -21.92
C LYS A 376 20.35 -10.42 -20.76
N HIS A 377 20.89 -11.44 -20.10
CA HIS A 377 21.79 -11.26 -18.95
C HIS A 377 23.20 -10.81 -19.38
N ILE A 378 23.80 -9.90 -18.60
CA ILE A 378 25.09 -9.27 -18.92
C ILE A 378 26.20 -10.31 -19.21
N LEU A 379 26.26 -11.41 -18.46
CA LEU A 379 27.28 -12.45 -18.63
C LEU A 379 27.21 -13.18 -19.99
N TYR A 380 26.09 -13.11 -20.72
CA TYR A 380 25.99 -13.65 -22.08
C TYR A 380 26.41 -12.66 -23.17
N SER A 381 26.33 -11.34 -22.92
CA SER A 381 26.85 -10.32 -23.85
C SER A 381 28.38 -10.16 -23.80
N LEU A 382 29.06 -10.77 -22.83
CA LEU A 382 30.51 -10.66 -22.62
C LEU A 382 31.26 -11.88 -23.21
N LYS A 383 32.41 -11.65 -23.86
CA LYS A 383 33.40 -12.70 -24.18
C LYS A 383 34.45 -12.79 -23.04
N PRO A 384 35.06 -13.96 -22.75
CA PRO A 384 36.03 -14.11 -21.66
C PRO A 384 37.43 -13.54 -22.02
N ASN A 385 37.51 -12.22 -22.25
CA ASN A 385 38.74 -11.49 -22.57
C ASN A 385 38.98 -10.31 -21.60
N LEU A 386 40.10 -9.61 -21.78
CA LEU A 386 40.51 -8.48 -20.94
C LEU A 386 39.47 -7.34 -20.95
N ALA A 387 39.07 -6.87 -22.14
CA ALA A 387 38.18 -5.72 -22.30
C ALA A 387 36.80 -5.93 -21.63
N TYR A 388 36.19 -7.11 -21.81
CA TYR A 388 34.91 -7.42 -21.19
C TYR A 388 35.01 -7.72 -19.69
N SER A 389 36.16 -8.20 -19.21
CA SER A 389 36.42 -8.30 -17.77
C SER A 389 36.48 -6.90 -17.13
N LYS A 390 37.16 -5.94 -17.78
CA LYS A 390 37.17 -4.53 -17.34
C LYS A 390 35.74 -3.94 -17.29
N HIS A 391 34.97 -4.06 -18.37
CA HIS A 391 33.57 -3.63 -18.39
C HIS A 391 32.72 -4.25 -17.26
N LEU A 392 32.95 -5.51 -16.88
CA LEU A 392 32.22 -6.13 -15.78
C LEU A 392 32.65 -5.59 -14.40
N ILE A 393 33.94 -5.28 -14.22
CA ILE A 393 34.43 -4.55 -13.03
C ILE A 393 33.75 -3.18 -12.96
N ASP A 394 33.62 -2.48 -14.09
CA ASP A 394 33.03 -1.15 -14.15
C ASP A 394 31.51 -1.16 -13.86
N ASP A 395 30.78 -2.17 -14.32
CA ASP A 395 29.35 -2.42 -13.96
C ASP A 395 29.17 -2.68 -12.46
N ILE A 396 30.03 -3.52 -11.86
CA ILE A 396 29.95 -3.89 -10.45
C ILE A 396 30.37 -2.72 -9.54
N PHE A 397 31.53 -2.12 -9.81
CA PHE A 397 32.21 -1.20 -8.89
C PHE A 397 32.12 0.28 -9.30
N GLY A 398 31.77 0.60 -10.55
CA GLY A 398 31.56 1.98 -11.01
C GLY A 398 32.85 2.78 -11.18
N PHE A 399 33.90 2.19 -11.75
CA PHE A 399 35.19 2.83 -12.01
C PHE A 399 35.20 3.64 -13.31
N SER A 400 34.29 4.61 -13.45
CA SER A 400 34.22 5.47 -14.63
C SER A 400 35.45 6.37 -14.77
N ASN A 401 36.06 6.37 -15.96
CA ASN A 401 37.10 7.30 -16.42
C ASN A 401 38.46 7.24 -15.69
N ALA A 402 38.99 6.03 -15.48
CA ALA A 402 40.42 5.86 -15.27
C ALA A 402 41.14 5.70 -16.62
N GLN A 403 42.10 6.59 -16.94
CA GLN A 403 42.98 6.40 -18.09
C GLN A 403 43.87 5.17 -17.89
N ILE A 404 44.29 4.56 -19.00
CA ILE A 404 45.07 3.31 -19.02
C ILE A 404 46.53 3.64 -18.70
N ILE A 405 46.83 3.83 -17.42
CA ILE A 405 48.20 4.00 -16.91
C ILE A 405 48.75 2.61 -16.51
N PRO A 406 49.96 2.23 -16.95
CA PRO A 406 50.59 0.95 -16.57
C PRO A 406 50.59 0.69 -15.06
N CYS A 407 50.46 -0.59 -14.70
CA CYS A 407 50.55 -1.02 -13.31
C CYS A 407 52.02 -1.25 -12.97
N LEU A 408 52.56 -0.48 -12.02
CA LEU A 408 53.95 -0.53 -11.51
C LEU A 408 54.29 -1.82 -10.72
N HIS A 409 53.68 -2.96 -11.08
CA HIS A 409 53.84 -4.27 -10.45
C HIS A 409 54.15 -5.37 -11.48
N SER A 410 54.75 -5.02 -12.63
CA SER A 410 55.22 -5.97 -13.64
C SER A 410 56.22 -5.32 -14.61
N ASN A 411 57.52 -5.55 -14.42
CA ASN A 411 58.58 -5.21 -15.40
C ASN A 411 58.74 -6.32 -16.46
N GLY A 412 57.63 -6.91 -16.91
CA GLY A 412 57.62 -8.02 -17.85
C GLY A 412 56.25 -8.22 -18.49
N SER A 413 56.24 -8.74 -19.71
CA SER A 413 55.04 -8.89 -20.57
C SER A 413 54.05 -9.96 -20.10
N CYS A 414 54.40 -10.77 -19.10
CA CYS A 414 53.56 -11.84 -18.56
C CYS A 414 52.42 -11.32 -17.66
N LEU A 415 51.23 -11.16 -18.24
CA LEU A 415 49.96 -10.80 -17.57
C LEU A 415 49.45 -11.80 -16.51
N ILE A 416 50.28 -12.74 -16.06
CA ILE A 416 49.85 -13.89 -15.25
C ILE A 416 49.82 -13.54 -13.76
N ASP A 417 50.85 -12.90 -13.20
CA ASP A 417 51.05 -12.81 -11.73
C ASP A 417 51.28 -11.38 -11.17
N SER A 418 50.66 -10.37 -11.78
CA SER A 418 50.65 -9.01 -11.22
C SER A 418 49.83 -8.93 -9.92
N GLY A 419 50.50 -8.64 -8.81
CA GLY A 419 49.95 -8.75 -7.45
C GLY A 419 48.84 -7.76 -7.03
N CYS A 420 48.38 -6.87 -7.93
CA CYS A 420 47.42 -5.81 -7.58
C CYS A 420 45.95 -6.28 -7.64
N LEU A 421 45.07 -5.56 -6.93
CA LEU A 421 43.64 -5.92 -6.85
C LEU A 421 42.95 -5.90 -8.21
N TYR A 422 43.25 -4.91 -9.05
CA TYR A 422 42.59 -4.72 -10.34
C TYR A 422 42.85 -5.90 -11.29
N HIS A 423 44.11 -6.33 -11.43
CA HIS A 423 44.43 -7.49 -12.27
C HIS A 423 43.95 -8.81 -11.68
N SER A 424 43.94 -8.95 -10.34
CA SER A 424 43.29 -10.08 -9.68
C SER A 424 41.79 -10.15 -10.02
N LEU A 425 41.06 -9.03 -9.94
CA LEU A 425 39.65 -8.93 -10.34
C LEU A 425 39.46 -9.28 -11.83
N VAL A 426 40.33 -8.79 -12.73
CA VAL A 426 40.29 -9.16 -14.16
C VAL A 426 40.44 -10.68 -14.35
N LYS A 427 41.40 -11.31 -13.67
CA LYS A 427 41.65 -12.78 -13.71
C LYS A 427 40.40 -13.55 -13.24
N TRP A 428 39.79 -13.15 -12.12
CA TRP A 428 38.59 -13.78 -11.56
C TRP A 428 37.33 -13.57 -12.43
N PHE A 429 37.09 -12.38 -12.97
CA PHE A 429 35.91 -12.10 -13.80
C PHE A 429 36.01 -12.72 -15.20
N LYS A 430 37.21 -12.80 -15.79
CA LYS A 430 37.46 -13.61 -17.00
C LYS A 430 37.03 -15.07 -16.77
N HIS A 431 37.33 -15.61 -15.59
CA HIS A 431 36.96 -16.98 -15.21
C HIS A 431 35.45 -17.14 -14.99
N LEU A 432 34.77 -16.18 -14.35
CA LEU A 432 33.31 -16.16 -14.20
C LEU A 432 32.59 -16.13 -15.56
N ILE A 433 33.04 -15.29 -16.50
CA ILE A 433 32.47 -15.22 -17.86
C ILE A 433 32.67 -16.54 -18.60
N ARG A 434 33.86 -17.18 -18.48
CA ARG A 434 34.11 -18.51 -19.08
C ARG A 434 33.21 -19.58 -18.46
N ARG A 435 33.17 -19.71 -17.13
CA ARG A 435 32.36 -20.69 -16.39
C ARG A 435 30.86 -20.57 -16.68
N THR A 436 30.35 -19.35 -16.85
CA THR A 436 28.93 -19.10 -17.15
C THR A 436 28.46 -19.72 -18.47
N ARG A 437 29.36 -19.92 -19.44
CA ARG A 437 29.05 -20.54 -20.73
C ARG A 437 28.96 -22.06 -20.68
N TYR A 438 29.68 -22.70 -19.75
CA TYR A 438 29.80 -24.17 -19.64
C TYR A 438 29.06 -24.76 -18.43
N CYS A 439 28.26 -23.96 -17.71
CA CYS A 439 27.60 -24.37 -16.47
C CYS A 439 26.41 -25.31 -16.74
N GLN A 440 26.57 -26.60 -16.42
CA GLN A 440 25.56 -27.67 -16.49
C GLN A 440 24.50 -27.54 -15.37
N HIS A 441 23.87 -26.37 -15.28
CA HIS A 441 22.87 -26.02 -14.27
C HIS A 441 21.65 -26.94 -14.26
N THR A 442 21.26 -27.55 -15.38
CA THR A 442 20.16 -28.55 -15.45
C THR A 442 20.48 -29.79 -14.62
N LYS A 443 21.70 -30.33 -14.72
CA LYS A 443 22.15 -31.46 -13.86
C LYS A 443 22.17 -31.07 -12.39
N LEU A 444 22.60 -29.84 -12.08
CA LEU A 444 22.55 -29.30 -10.70
C LEU A 444 21.12 -29.07 -10.20
N LEU A 445 20.18 -28.72 -11.08
CA LEU A 445 18.76 -28.58 -10.76
C LEU A 445 18.19 -29.95 -10.40
N ASN A 446 18.33 -30.95 -11.28
CA ASN A 446 17.83 -32.30 -11.02
C ASN A 446 18.46 -32.89 -9.72
N LYS A 447 19.78 -32.72 -9.50
CA LYS A 447 20.48 -33.21 -8.30
C LYS A 447 20.08 -32.52 -6.99
N HIS A 448 19.63 -31.27 -7.01
CA HIS A 448 19.29 -30.51 -5.80
C HIS A 448 17.80 -30.23 -5.61
N CYS A 449 17.01 -30.43 -6.66
CA CYS A 449 15.58 -30.21 -6.74
C CYS A 449 14.91 -31.43 -7.41
N VAL A 450 15.18 -32.62 -6.87
CA VAL A 450 14.41 -33.82 -7.19
C VAL A 450 12.94 -33.52 -6.92
N VAL A 451 12.11 -33.75 -7.93
CA VAL A 451 10.65 -33.74 -7.88
C VAL A 451 10.22 -35.17 -8.20
N SER A 452 9.18 -35.67 -7.53
CA SER A 452 8.56 -36.96 -7.83
C SER A 452 8.29 -37.06 -9.33
N SER A 453 8.82 -38.09 -9.98
CA SER A 453 8.67 -38.30 -11.42
C SER A 453 7.23 -38.69 -11.75
N PHE A 454 6.43 -37.70 -12.12
CA PHE A 454 5.20 -37.92 -12.89
C PHE A 454 5.56 -38.39 -14.30
N ASP A 455 5.80 -39.69 -14.39
CA ASP A 455 5.62 -40.46 -15.60
C ASP A 455 4.12 -40.76 -15.71
N LEU A 456 3.40 -39.85 -16.36
CA LEU A 456 2.19 -40.23 -17.10
C LEU A 456 2.70 -40.94 -18.34
N ASP A 457 2.29 -42.19 -18.52
CA ASP A 457 2.68 -42.98 -19.68
C ASP A 457 2.31 -42.31 -21.00
N LYS A 458 3.13 -42.58 -22.02
CA LYS A 458 2.87 -42.10 -23.39
C LYS A 458 1.81 -42.93 -24.12
N ASN A 459 1.32 -43.99 -23.51
CA ASN A 459 0.55 -45.05 -24.16
C ASN A 459 -0.97 -44.79 -24.10
N THR A 460 -1.41 -43.62 -24.57
CA THR A 460 -2.85 -43.37 -24.86
C THR A 460 -3.05 -42.44 -26.06
N ILE A 461 -2.36 -42.76 -27.17
CA ILE A 461 -2.77 -42.37 -28.52
C ILE A 461 -3.17 -43.65 -29.26
N GLY A 462 -4.24 -44.27 -28.79
CA GLY A 462 -4.84 -45.51 -29.31
C GLY A 462 -6.35 -45.32 -29.41
N SER A 463 -6.97 -45.92 -30.44
CA SER A 463 -8.35 -45.59 -30.83
C SER A 463 -9.40 -46.32 -30.00
N SER A 464 -10.38 -45.57 -29.50
CA SER A 464 -11.75 -46.09 -29.27
C SER A 464 -12.78 -44.97 -29.44
N LYS A 465 -13.97 -45.35 -29.91
CA LYS A 465 -15.19 -44.53 -29.94
C LYS A 465 -16.19 -45.15 -28.95
N TYR A 466 -17.14 -44.33 -28.47
CA TYR A 466 -18.23 -44.73 -27.57
C TYR A 466 -17.71 -45.19 -26.17
N HIS A 467 -18.27 -44.80 -25.03
CA HIS A 467 -19.57 -44.20 -24.71
C HIS A 467 -19.46 -42.88 -23.92
N ALA A 468 -20.59 -42.23 -23.70
CA ALA A 468 -20.73 -41.19 -22.69
C ALA A 468 -21.59 -41.69 -21.52
N ASP A 469 -21.00 -41.86 -20.34
CA ASP A 469 -21.56 -41.39 -19.08
C ASP A 469 -20.56 -41.55 -17.92
N THR A 470 -20.90 -40.99 -16.76
CA THR A 470 -20.12 -41.00 -15.49
C THR A 470 -18.80 -40.22 -15.51
N VAL A 471 -18.76 -39.10 -14.79
CA VAL A 471 -17.53 -38.32 -14.57
C VAL A 471 -16.77 -38.92 -13.38
N GLU A 472 -15.93 -39.93 -13.63
CA GLU A 472 -14.92 -40.32 -12.67
C GLU A 472 -13.93 -39.16 -12.46
N THR A 473 -13.83 -38.68 -11.22
CA THR A 473 -13.02 -37.51 -10.90
C THR A 473 -11.54 -37.87 -10.83
N ILE A 474 -10.83 -37.58 -11.92
CA ILE A 474 -9.37 -37.71 -12.03
C ILE A 474 -8.66 -37.21 -10.76
N ASP A 475 -8.04 -38.11 -9.98
CA ASP A 475 -7.36 -37.75 -8.72
C ASP A 475 -5.95 -37.18 -8.91
N SER A 476 -5.32 -37.47 -10.06
CA SER A 476 -3.95 -37.07 -10.40
C SER A 476 -3.62 -35.56 -10.32
N PRO A 477 -4.55 -34.59 -10.51
CA PRO A 477 -4.25 -33.17 -10.35
C PRO A 477 -3.87 -32.80 -8.91
N SER A 478 -4.41 -33.50 -7.90
CA SER A 478 -4.27 -33.14 -6.49
C SER A 478 -2.83 -33.23 -5.99
N GLU A 479 -2.07 -34.20 -6.50
CA GLU A 479 -0.66 -34.39 -6.21
C GLU A 479 0.24 -33.56 -7.13
N ALA A 480 -0.18 -33.36 -8.38
CA ALA A 480 0.54 -32.53 -9.33
C ALA A 480 0.74 -31.08 -8.80
N PHE A 481 -0.22 -30.51 -8.05
CA PHE A 481 -0.05 -29.19 -7.40
C PHE A 481 0.83 -29.20 -6.13
N LYS A 482 1.19 -30.37 -5.60
CA LYS A 482 2.14 -30.50 -4.46
C LYS A 482 3.61 -30.53 -4.92
N SER A 483 3.87 -30.66 -6.23
CA SER A 483 5.19 -30.84 -6.88
C SER A 483 6.21 -29.67 -6.80
N TYR A 484 6.07 -28.75 -5.85
CA TYR A 484 7.00 -27.62 -5.67
C TYR A 484 8.25 -28.01 -4.89
N CYS A 485 9.39 -27.39 -5.19
CA CYS A 485 10.62 -27.57 -4.42
C CYS A 485 10.50 -26.98 -3.02
N SER A 486 11.03 -27.72 -2.03
CA SER A 486 11.27 -27.17 -0.70
C SER A 486 12.27 -26.01 -0.74
N LYS A 487 12.14 -25.07 0.20
CA LYS A 487 13.01 -23.88 0.26
C LYS A 487 14.47 -24.22 0.57
N SER A 488 14.74 -25.39 1.16
CA SER A 488 16.07 -25.97 1.37
C SER A 488 16.70 -26.44 0.05
N GLN A 489 15.97 -27.21 -0.77
CA GLN A 489 16.39 -27.64 -2.11
C GLN A 489 16.77 -26.43 -2.99
N VAL A 490 15.89 -25.43 -3.08
CA VAL A 490 16.14 -24.19 -3.86
C VAL A 490 17.41 -23.46 -3.39
N VAL A 491 17.66 -23.39 -2.08
CA VAL A 491 18.89 -22.78 -1.53
C VAL A 491 20.13 -23.62 -1.84
N SER A 492 20.02 -24.96 -1.82
CA SER A 492 21.11 -25.86 -2.20
C SER A 492 21.49 -25.69 -3.67
N PHE A 493 20.49 -25.70 -4.56
CA PHE A 493 20.66 -25.46 -6.00
C PHE A 493 21.37 -24.13 -6.29
N ILE A 494 20.85 -23.01 -5.76
CA ILE A 494 21.45 -21.69 -5.96
C ILE A 494 22.90 -21.67 -5.45
N TRP A 495 23.16 -22.26 -4.28
CA TRP A 495 24.51 -22.29 -3.72
C TRP A 495 25.48 -23.16 -4.53
N ALA A 496 25.03 -24.30 -5.06
CA ALA A 496 25.81 -25.17 -5.93
C ALA A 496 26.17 -24.48 -7.25
N VAL A 497 25.19 -23.84 -7.90
CA VAL A 497 25.45 -23.05 -9.12
C VAL A 497 26.41 -21.89 -8.82
N SER A 498 26.22 -21.15 -7.72
CA SER A 498 27.16 -20.09 -7.30
C SER A 498 28.59 -20.59 -7.09
N ARG A 499 28.80 -21.77 -6.49
CA ARG A 499 30.14 -22.39 -6.37
C ARG A 499 30.71 -22.84 -7.71
N SER A 500 29.88 -23.32 -8.64
CA SER A 500 30.35 -23.69 -9.99
C SER A 500 30.82 -22.46 -10.77
N LEU A 501 30.16 -21.31 -10.60
CA LEU A 501 30.42 -20.10 -11.37
C LEU A 501 31.54 -19.22 -10.80
N LEU A 502 31.63 -19.06 -9.48
CA LEU A 502 32.51 -18.07 -8.84
C LEU A 502 33.81 -18.67 -8.31
N PRO A 503 34.95 -17.95 -8.46
CA PRO A 503 36.17 -18.22 -7.71
C PRO A 503 35.98 -18.06 -6.18
N SER A 504 36.78 -18.81 -5.42
CA SER A 504 36.79 -18.81 -3.95
C SER A 504 37.04 -17.41 -3.36
N GLU A 505 37.86 -16.61 -4.02
CA GLU A 505 38.37 -15.32 -3.55
C GLU A 505 37.24 -14.28 -3.48
N LEU A 506 36.21 -14.44 -4.33
CA LEU A 506 35.00 -13.63 -4.37
C LEU A 506 33.87 -14.19 -3.49
N LEU A 507 33.84 -15.50 -3.22
CA LEU A 507 32.89 -16.14 -2.30
C LEU A 507 33.28 -15.99 -0.82
N GLY A 508 34.55 -15.69 -0.54
CA GLY A 508 35.11 -15.63 0.80
C GLY A 508 35.56 -16.99 1.33
N THR A 509 35.99 -17.04 2.58
CA THR A 509 36.45 -18.27 3.26
C THR A 509 35.29 -19.24 3.59
N PRO A 510 35.54 -20.52 3.90
CA PRO A 510 34.48 -21.50 4.21
C PRO A 510 33.52 -21.12 5.37
N PRO A 511 33.94 -20.40 6.43
CA PRO A 511 33.00 -19.80 7.39
C PRO A 511 32.03 -18.80 6.74
N THR A 512 32.52 -17.97 5.82
CA THR A 512 31.72 -17.01 5.03
C THR A 512 30.69 -17.73 4.15
N TRP A 513 31.03 -18.89 3.58
CA TRP A 513 30.09 -19.70 2.78
C TRP A 513 28.85 -20.11 3.56
N ARG A 514 28.99 -20.48 4.84
CA ARG A 514 27.86 -20.77 5.74
C ARG A 514 26.95 -19.55 5.94
N ILE A 515 27.53 -18.35 6.04
CA ILE A 515 26.80 -17.09 6.20
C ILE A 515 26.13 -16.67 4.88
N MET A 516 26.81 -16.80 3.75
CA MET A 516 26.24 -16.55 2.41
C MET A 516 25.05 -17.48 2.13
N ARG A 517 25.18 -18.79 2.37
CA ARG A 517 24.07 -19.75 2.23
C ARG A 517 22.90 -19.40 3.17
N ARG A 518 23.18 -18.95 4.40
CA ARG A 518 22.16 -18.47 5.36
C ARG A 518 21.44 -17.21 4.87
N ASN A 519 22.14 -16.28 4.23
CA ASN A 519 21.54 -15.06 3.69
C ASN A 519 20.73 -15.32 2.41
N ILE A 520 21.17 -16.24 1.54
CA ILE A 520 20.36 -16.78 0.43
C ILE A 520 19.10 -17.47 0.97
N SER A 521 19.23 -18.29 2.01
CA SER A 521 18.07 -18.88 2.69
C SER A 521 17.10 -17.83 3.20
N LYS A 522 17.58 -16.75 3.85
CA LYS A 522 16.67 -15.68 4.28
C LYS A 522 16.03 -14.91 3.13
N PHE A 523 16.65 -14.84 1.94
CA PHE A 523 16.04 -14.28 0.73
C PHE A 523 14.92 -15.18 0.17
N ILE A 524 15.14 -16.49 0.09
CA ILE A 524 14.16 -17.48 -0.39
C ILE A 524 12.96 -17.62 0.58
N HIS A 525 13.18 -17.48 1.88
CA HIS A 525 12.13 -17.48 2.91
C HIS A 525 11.41 -16.12 3.09
N LEU A 526 11.58 -15.15 2.18
CA LEU A 526 10.82 -13.90 2.21
C LEU A 526 9.43 -14.07 1.57
N ARG A 527 8.38 -13.66 2.28
CA ARG A 527 7.01 -13.58 1.77
C ARG A 527 6.91 -12.61 0.58
N ARG A 528 5.85 -12.76 -0.24
CA ARG A 528 5.59 -12.02 -1.49
C ARG A 528 5.89 -10.52 -1.42
N PHE A 529 5.37 -9.84 -0.39
CA PHE A 529 5.48 -8.38 -0.25
C PHE A 529 6.70 -7.91 0.56
N GLU A 530 7.62 -8.82 0.92
CA GLU A 530 8.81 -8.48 1.71
C GLU A 530 10.00 -8.03 0.86
N LYS A 531 10.72 -7.04 1.40
CA LYS A 531 11.90 -6.41 0.81
C LYS A 531 13.17 -6.96 1.42
N PHE A 532 14.19 -7.18 0.59
CA PHE A 532 15.53 -7.59 1.00
C PHE A 532 16.51 -6.41 0.87
N PRO A 533 16.75 -5.63 1.95
CA PRO A 533 17.70 -4.53 1.92
C PRO A 533 19.15 -5.05 1.87
N LEU A 534 20.07 -4.27 1.33
CA LEU A 534 21.50 -4.63 1.29
C LEU A 534 22.08 -5.00 2.67
N LYS A 535 21.67 -4.30 3.73
CA LYS A 535 22.04 -4.60 5.12
C LYS A 535 21.63 -6.01 5.60
N LEU A 536 20.63 -6.63 4.98
CA LEU A 536 20.23 -8.02 5.27
C LEU A 536 21.01 -9.02 4.38
N CYS A 537 21.35 -8.65 3.14
CA CYS A 537 22.26 -9.41 2.28
C CYS A 537 23.64 -9.59 2.95
N MET A 538 24.13 -8.53 3.59
CA MET A 538 25.42 -8.48 4.28
C MET A 538 25.37 -8.92 5.76
N HIS A 539 24.26 -9.47 6.24
CA HIS A 539 24.13 -9.80 7.66
C HIS A 539 25.21 -10.81 8.10
N LYS A 540 25.97 -10.45 9.15
CA LYS A 540 27.12 -11.20 9.70
C LYS A 540 28.33 -11.41 8.76
N LEU A 541 28.35 -10.85 7.55
CA LEU A 541 29.56 -10.87 6.73
C LEU A 541 30.65 -9.99 7.37
N LYS A 542 31.87 -10.53 7.52
CA LYS A 542 33.07 -9.78 7.91
C LYS A 542 33.87 -9.43 6.67
N ILE A 543 34.42 -8.21 6.60
CA ILE A 543 35.27 -7.76 5.47
C ILE A 543 36.54 -8.61 5.35
N SER A 544 37.19 -8.91 6.48
CA SER A 544 38.41 -9.74 6.54
C SER A 544 38.24 -11.18 6.06
N SER A 545 37.01 -11.66 5.88
CA SER A 545 36.73 -13.04 5.45
C SER A 545 36.51 -13.17 3.93
N PHE A 546 36.82 -12.12 3.16
CA PHE A 546 36.88 -12.10 1.70
C PHE A 546 38.33 -11.87 1.23
N PRO A 547 39.00 -12.86 0.61
CA PRO A 547 40.40 -12.73 0.18
C PRO A 547 40.67 -11.53 -0.73
N PHE A 548 39.73 -11.16 -1.62
CA PHE A 548 39.87 -9.96 -2.47
C PHE A 548 39.89 -8.62 -1.69
N LEU A 549 39.55 -8.63 -0.41
CA LEU A 549 39.61 -7.47 0.50
C LEU A 549 40.76 -7.58 1.52
N SER A 550 41.70 -8.51 1.32
CA SER A 550 42.91 -8.66 2.15
C SER A 550 43.74 -7.37 2.20
N ASN A 551 44.53 -7.17 3.27
CA ASN A 551 45.37 -5.99 3.43
C ASN A 551 46.52 -5.92 2.41
N LYS A 552 47.01 -7.06 1.89
CA LYS A 552 48.11 -7.09 0.90
C LYS A 552 47.85 -6.20 -0.34
N TYR A 553 46.60 -6.17 -0.79
CA TYR A 553 46.15 -5.37 -1.94
C TYR A 553 46.11 -3.86 -1.71
N PHE A 554 46.40 -3.42 -0.48
CA PHE A 554 46.35 -2.03 -0.03
C PHE A 554 47.63 -1.62 0.72
N LEU A 555 48.64 -2.50 0.82
CA LEU A 555 49.88 -2.27 1.60
C LEU A 555 51.17 -2.26 0.75
N ASN A 556 51.17 -2.84 -0.45
CA ASN A 556 52.31 -2.79 -1.36
C ASN A 556 52.08 -1.68 -2.42
N SER A 557 53.04 -0.82 -2.75
CA SER A 557 54.45 -0.69 -2.31
C SER A 557 54.82 0.77 -1.95
N GLN A 558 56.02 0.99 -1.39
CA GLN A 558 56.65 2.29 -1.06
C GLN A 558 56.21 3.06 0.22
N ASN A 559 55.34 2.52 1.08
CA ASN A 559 55.09 3.13 2.41
C ASN A 559 56.18 2.76 3.45
N ALA A 560 57.41 3.25 3.27
CA ALA A 560 58.53 3.01 4.20
C ALA A 560 58.25 3.49 5.64
N SER A 561 57.42 4.52 5.80
CA SER A 561 56.93 5.02 7.09
C SER A 561 56.02 4.06 7.85
N VAL A 562 55.39 3.09 7.17
CA VAL A 562 54.50 2.09 7.80
C VAL A 562 55.27 0.87 8.30
N LEU A 563 56.42 0.53 7.69
CA LEU A 563 57.31 -0.50 8.24
C LEU A 563 58.00 0.01 9.51
N LYS A 564 58.59 1.21 9.47
CA LYS A 564 59.21 1.85 10.65
C LYS A 564 58.25 2.07 11.82
N TYR A 565 56.93 2.09 11.59
CA TYR A 565 55.92 2.16 12.65
C TYR A 565 55.80 0.85 13.47
N ILE A 566 56.20 -0.30 12.90
CA ILE A 566 56.24 -1.60 13.60
C ILE A 566 57.48 -1.66 14.53
N GLU A 567 58.55 -0.94 14.17
CA GLU A 567 59.84 -0.90 14.91
C GLU A 567 59.85 0.16 16.05
N GLY A 568 58.80 0.99 16.15
CA GLY A 568 58.45 1.72 17.37
C GLY A 568 58.85 3.20 17.44
N LYS A 569 58.50 3.82 18.59
CA LYS A 569 58.80 5.20 18.99
C LYS A 569 58.40 6.32 17.99
N ASN A 570 57.09 6.54 17.74
CA ASN A 570 56.59 7.92 17.58
C ASN A 570 55.05 8.08 17.74
N LYS A 571 54.62 9.06 18.56
CA LYS A 571 53.19 9.28 18.88
C LYS A 571 52.40 9.99 17.77
N LEU A 572 53.04 10.82 16.94
CA LEU A 572 52.37 11.58 15.87
C LEU A 572 51.75 10.67 14.79
N PHE A 573 52.50 9.66 14.32
CA PHE A 573 52.04 8.75 13.26
C PHE A 573 50.84 7.87 13.63
N HIS A 574 50.55 7.66 14.93
CA HIS A 574 49.36 6.89 15.36
C HIS A 574 48.06 7.43 14.76
N GLN A 575 47.88 8.75 14.69
CA GLN A 575 46.63 9.34 14.24
C GLN A 575 46.49 9.28 12.72
N GLU A 576 47.58 9.46 11.99
CA GLU A 576 47.60 9.32 10.52
C GLU A 576 47.37 7.86 10.09
N PHE A 577 48.08 6.91 10.72
CA PHE A 577 47.92 5.48 10.45
C PHE A 577 46.50 5.00 10.78
N LYS A 578 45.90 5.53 11.86
CA LYS A 578 44.48 5.28 12.19
C LYS A 578 43.53 5.85 11.13
N ASN A 579 43.71 7.12 10.73
CA ASN A 579 42.90 7.75 9.68
C ASN A 579 43.00 6.99 8.34
N TRP A 580 44.20 6.52 7.99
CA TRP A 580 44.44 5.70 6.81
C TRP A 580 43.71 4.35 6.89
N ASN A 581 43.81 3.64 8.03
CA ASN A 581 43.09 2.38 8.24
C ASN A 581 41.56 2.57 8.20
N ASP A 582 41.02 3.64 8.80
CA ASP A 582 39.59 3.97 8.72
C ASP A 582 39.14 4.27 7.27
N ALA A 583 39.96 4.99 6.49
CA ALA A 583 39.70 5.26 5.08
C ALA A 583 39.73 3.97 4.22
N VAL A 584 40.76 3.14 4.39
CA VAL A 584 40.91 1.84 3.71
C VAL A 584 39.79 0.88 4.09
N HIS A 585 39.41 0.82 5.37
CA HIS A 585 38.25 0.03 5.81
C HIS A 585 36.94 0.56 5.21
N GLY A 586 36.78 1.88 5.08
CA GLY A 586 35.68 2.52 4.37
C GLY A 586 35.60 2.12 2.89
N VAL A 587 36.73 2.11 2.18
CA VAL A 587 36.85 1.63 0.79
C VAL A 587 36.47 0.15 0.70
N LYS A 588 37.02 -0.71 1.55
CA LYS A 588 36.69 -2.15 1.59
C LYS A 588 35.22 -2.40 1.87
N HIS A 589 34.59 -1.61 2.75
CA HIS A 589 33.14 -1.69 3.00
C HIS A 589 32.33 -1.29 1.77
N LYS A 590 32.70 -0.22 1.05
CA LYS A 590 32.04 0.16 -0.23
C LYS A 590 32.17 -0.96 -1.28
N LEU A 591 33.34 -1.57 -1.42
CA LEU A 591 33.58 -2.68 -2.35
C LEU A 591 32.69 -3.88 -2.00
N LEU A 592 32.62 -4.27 -0.72
CA LEU A 592 31.76 -5.37 -0.27
C LEU A 592 30.27 -5.05 -0.44
N GLU A 593 29.83 -3.81 -0.17
CA GLU A 593 28.46 -3.37 -0.44
C GLU A 593 28.08 -3.55 -1.91
N LYS A 594 28.95 -3.12 -2.84
CA LYS A 594 28.72 -3.27 -4.28
C LYS A 594 28.74 -4.73 -4.73
N TRP A 595 29.74 -5.50 -4.30
CA TRP A 595 29.86 -6.93 -4.64
C TRP A 595 28.64 -7.73 -4.17
N ILE A 596 28.21 -7.56 -2.92
CA ILE A 596 27.05 -8.28 -2.37
C ILE A 596 25.73 -7.79 -2.99
N PHE A 597 25.62 -6.49 -3.32
CA PHE A 597 24.47 -5.99 -4.08
C PHE A 597 24.38 -6.61 -5.47
N TRP A 598 25.51 -6.70 -6.18
CA TRP A 598 25.58 -7.29 -7.51
C TRP A 598 25.31 -8.79 -7.46
N TYR A 599 25.95 -9.54 -6.56
CA TYR A 599 25.73 -10.97 -6.34
C TYR A 599 24.23 -11.31 -6.16
N PHE A 600 23.50 -10.56 -5.32
CA PHE A 600 22.07 -10.82 -5.15
C PHE A 600 21.21 -10.34 -6.34
N SER A 601 21.60 -9.26 -7.04
CA SER A 601 20.81 -8.67 -8.12
C SER A 601 21.04 -9.29 -9.51
N PHE A 602 22.23 -9.85 -9.75
CA PHE A 602 22.69 -10.36 -11.06
C PHE A 602 23.08 -11.86 -11.02
N LEU A 603 23.20 -12.49 -9.85
CA LEU A 603 23.28 -13.95 -9.76
C LEU A 603 22.04 -14.55 -9.10
N VAL A 604 21.76 -14.25 -7.82
CA VAL A 604 20.67 -14.92 -7.08
C VAL A 604 19.28 -14.65 -7.68
N VAL A 605 18.94 -13.39 -7.99
CA VAL A 605 17.65 -13.06 -8.63
C VAL A 605 17.53 -13.70 -10.02
N PRO A 606 18.50 -13.55 -10.95
CA PRO A 606 18.46 -14.21 -12.25
C PRO A 606 18.42 -15.74 -12.21
N LEU A 607 19.11 -16.40 -11.28
CA LEU A 607 19.03 -17.87 -11.12
C LEU A 607 17.61 -18.31 -10.78
N VAL A 608 16.99 -17.67 -9.78
CA VAL A 608 15.60 -17.97 -9.40
C VAL A 608 14.65 -17.70 -10.57
N GLN A 609 14.77 -16.53 -11.20
CA GLN A 609 13.94 -16.10 -12.33
C GLN A 609 14.04 -17.02 -13.55
N SER A 610 15.17 -17.71 -13.75
CA SER A 610 15.41 -18.56 -14.92
C SER A 610 14.91 -19.99 -14.70
N ASN A 611 15.13 -20.55 -13.51
CA ASN A 611 14.92 -21.98 -13.23
C ASN A 611 13.55 -22.31 -12.63
N PHE A 612 12.94 -21.37 -11.91
CA PHE A 612 11.67 -21.60 -11.20
C PHE A 612 10.56 -20.67 -11.65
N TYR A 613 9.34 -21.19 -11.68
CA TYR A 613 8.13 -20.39 -11.59
C TYR A 613 7.84 -20.10 -10.12
N VAL A 614 7.74 -18.82 -9.75
CA VAL A 614 7.60 -18.37 -8.36
C VAL A 614 6.23 -17.74 -8.14
N THR A 615 5.43 -18.34 -7.24
CA THR A 615 4.06 -17.90 -6.93
C THR A 615 3.71 -18.12 -5.46
N GLU A 616 2.65 -17.45 -4.99
CA GLU A 616 1.89 -17.86 -3.82
C GLU A 616 0.82 -18.92 -4.19
N SER A 617 0.41 -19.75 -3.23
CA SER A 617 -0.87 -20.51 -3.28
C SER A 617 -1.96 -19.76 -2.50
N GLU A 618 -3.22 -20.15 -2.68
CA GLU A 618 -4.35 -19.52 -1.96
C GLU A 618 -4.25 -19.74 -0.42
N GLN A 619 -4.06 -20.97 0.03
CA GLN A 619 -3.87 -21.29 1.46
C GLN A 619 -2.59 -20.71 2.07
N GLY A 620 -1.49 -20.66 1.28
CA GLY A 620 -0.18 -20.13 1.67
C GLY A 620 -0.14 -18.61 1.80
N LYS A 621 -1.19 -17.91 1.33
CA LYS A 621 -1.49 -16.47 1.55
C LYS A 621 -0.43 -15.50 1.03
N GLN A 622 0.68 -15.32 1.76
CA GLN A 622 1.81 -14.46 1.36
C GLN A 622 3.12 -15.24 1.25
N ASP A 623 3.15 -16.51 1.66
CA ASP A 623 4.33 -17.36 1.51
C ASP A 623 4.52 -17.81 0.05
N ILE A 624 5.73 -18.23 -0.28
CA ILE A 624 6.19 -18.46 -1.65
C ILE A 624 6.55 -19.92 -1.89
N TYR A 625 6.09 -20.41 -3.04
CA TYR A 625 6.35 -21.74 -3.60
C TYR A 625 7.19 -21.60 -4.87
N TYR A 626 8.02 -22.60 -5.14
CA TYR A 626 9.03 -22.60 -6.19
C TYR A 626 8.90 -23.88 -7.01
N TYR A 627 8.19 -23.79 -8.14
CA TYR A 627 8.05 -24.93 -9.07
C TYR A 627 9.18 -24.88 -10.09
N PRO A 628 9.93 -25.96 -10.35
CA PRO A 628 10.83 -26.02 -11.51
C PRO A 628 10.04 -25.76 -12.79
N LYS A 629 10.59 -24.97 -13.71
CA LYS A 629 9.84 -24.56 -14.90
C LYS A 629 9.29 -25.70 -15.77
N PRO A 630 10.02 -26.80 -16.04
CA PRO A 630 9.46 -27.93 -16.80
C PRO A 630 8.21 -28.56 -16.13
N VAL A 631 8.19 -28.60 -14.80
CA VAL A 631 7.04 -29.09 -14.02
C VAL A 631 5.88 -28.09 -14.10
N TRP A 632 6.16 -26.79 -13.95
CA TRP A 632 5.15 -25.75 -14.13
C TRP A 632 4.60 -25.68 -15.56
N GLU A 633 5.41 -26.00 -16.56
CA GLU A 633 5.02 -26.07 -17.97
C GLU A 633 4.07 -27.26 -18.22
N LYS A 634 4.34 -28.46 -17.66
CA LYS A 634 3.38 -29.59 -17.63
C LYS A 634 2.05 -29.18 -16.95
N LEU A 635 2.11 -28.56 -15.77
CA LEU A 635 0.92 -28.10 -15.03
C LEU A 635 0.11 -27.05 -15.80
N ALA A 636 0.79 -26.08 -16.42
CA ALA A 636 0.15 -25.01 -17.19
C ALA A 636 -0.46 -25.54 -18.49
N ALA A 637 0.18 -26.50 -19.17
CA ALA A 637 -0.39 -27.18 -20.33
C ALA A 637 -1.66 -27.96 -19.97
N SER A 638 -1.61 -28.75 -18.90
CA SER A 638 -2.76 -29.49 -18.38
C SER A 638 -3.92 -28.56 -17.99
N THR A 639 -3.63 -27.44 -17.33
CA THR A 639 -4.64 -26.42 -16.99
C THR A 639 -5.24 -25.76 -18.24
N VAL A 640 -4.46 -25.59 -19.32
CA VAL A 640 -4.91 -25.00 -20.59
C VAL A 640 -5.76 -26.00 -21.41
N ALA A 641 -5.56 -27.31 -21.27
CA ALA A 641 -6.48 -28.29 -21.86
C ALA A 641 -7.91 -28.09 -21.32
N CYS A 642 -8.04 -27.95 -19.99
CA CYS A 642 -9.31 -27.70 -19.31
C CYS A 642 -10.01 -26.37 -19.65
N PHE A 643 -9.38 -25.48 -20.42
CA PHE A 643 -9.99 -24.19 -20.78
C PHE A 643 -11.25 -24.37 -21.65
N LYS A 644 -11.34 -25.43 -22.47
CA LYS A 644 -12.57 -25.73 -23.24
C LYS A 644 -13.74 -26.03 -22.31
N ASP A 645 -13.54 -26.93 -21.36
CA ASP A 645 -14.54 -27.36 -20.37
C ASP A 645 -14.98 -26.18 -19.48
N TRP A 646 -14.05 -25.26 -19.20
CA TRP A 646 -14.29 -24.03 -18.46
C TRP A 646 -14.84 -22.88 -19.33
N ARG A 647 -15.26 -23.16 -20.57
CA ARG A 647 -15.89 -22.21 -21.52
C ARG A 647 -15.00 -21.01 -21.87
N TYR A 648 -13.75 -21.30 -22.23
CA TYR A 648 -12.79 -20.35 -22.80
C TYR A 648 -12.30 -20.77 -24.19
N SER A 649 -12.89 -20.21 -25.23
CA SER A 649 -12.46 -20.39 -26.63
C SER A 649 -11.09 -19.74 -26.90
N CYS A 650 -10.18 -20.46 -27.56
CA CYS A 650 -8.90 -19.88 -28.00
C CYS A 650 -9.13 -18.93 -29.19
N LEU A 651 -8.43 -17.79 -29.21
CA LEU A 651 -8.52 -16.80 -30.29
C LEU A 651 -7.18 -16.63 -31.01
N ASP A 652 -7.26 -16.43 -32.32
CA ASP A 652 -6.14 -15.98 -33.13
C ASP A 652 -5.90 -14.46 -33.03
N ASP A 653 -4.77 -14.03 -33.59
CA ASP A 653 -4.26 -12.67 -33.48
C ASP A 653 -5.07 -11.65 -34.34
N VAL A 654 -5.85 -12.11 -35.33
CA VAL A 654 -6.75 -11.30 -36.17
C VAL A 654 -8.11 -11.13 -35.48
N ALA A 655 -8.71 -12.21 -34.97
CA ALA A 655 -9.94 -12.16 -34.17
C ALA A 655 -9.78 -11.23 -32.96
N VAL A 656 -8.64 -11.32 -32.26
CA VAL A 656 -8.29 -10.41 -31.16
C VAL A 656 -8.15 -8.96 -31.66
N ARG A 657 -7.51 -8.70 -32.80
CA ARG A 657 -7.43 -7.34 -33.38
C ARG A 657 -8.82 -6.80 -33.72
N ASN A 658 -9.73 -7.62 -34.23
CA ASN A 658 -11.10 -7.22 -34.58
C ASN A 658 -11.92 -6.85 -33.32
N ILE A 659 -11.86 -7.67 -32.26
CA ILE A 659 -12.44 -7.31 -30.94
C ILE A 659 -11.82 -6.01 -30.40
N LEU A 660 -10.50 -5.82 -30.55
CA LEU A 660 -9.74 -4.65 -30.10
C LEU A 660 -9.88 -3.39 -30.99
N ARG A 661 -10.57 -3.47 -32.14
CA ARG A 661 -10.95 -2.30 -32.95
C ARG A 661 -12.16 -1.58 -32.35
N GLY A 662 -13.21 -2.33 -32.00
CA GLY A 662 -14.50 -1.79 -31.57
C GLY A 662 -14.64 -1.40 -30.09
N ARG A 663 -13.55 -1.19 -29.33
CA ARG A 663 -13.65 -0.83 -27.90
C ARG A 663 -12.48 -0.01 -27.34
N LYS A 664 -12.73 0.62 -26.19
CA LYS A 664 -11.82 1.54 -25.49
C LYS A 664 -10.69 0.86 -24.71
N PHE A 665 -10.86 -0.39 -24.28
CA PHE A 665 -9.92 -1.13 -23.42
C PHE A 665 -9.30 -2.36 -24.10
N GLY A 666 -8.16 -2.79 -23.59
CA GLY A 666 -7.41 -3.92 -24.14
C GLY A 666 -7.79 -5.27 -23.53
N PHE A 667 -6.99 -6.30 -23.80
CA PHE A 667 -7.07 -7.60 -23.13
C PHE A 667 -6.49 -7.53 -21.70
N SER A 668 -6.90 -8.47 -20.85
CA SER A 668 -6.33 -8.65 -19.50
C SER A 668 -5.27 -9.77 -19.49
N LYS A 669 -4.23 -9.66 -18.67
CA LYS A 669 -3.27 -10.78 -18.50
C LYS A 669 -3.78 -11.75 -17.45
N LEU A 670 -3.89 -13.02 -17.80
CA LEU A 670 -4.23 -14.09 -16.88
C LEU A 670 -3.01 -14.47 -16.03
N ARG A 671 -3.28 -14.82 -14.77
CA ARG A 671 -2.35 -15.51 -13.87
C ARG A 671 -3.04 -16.73 -13.28
N LEU A 672 -2.33 -17.86 -13.28
CA LEU A 672 -2.74 -19.07 -12.56
C LEU A 672 -2.21 -19.02 -11.13
N GLN A 673 -3.02 -19.45 -10.15
CA GLN A 673 -2.66 -19.53 -8.74
C GLN A 673 -3.08 -20.89 -8.17
N PRO A 674 -2.17 -21.72 -7.60
CA PRO A 674 -2.52 -23.03 -7.07
C PRO A 674 -3.50 -22.99 -5.88
N LYS A 675 -4.45 -23.94 -5.90
CA LYS A 675 -5.22 -24.46 -4.77
C LYS A 675 -4.66 -25.84 -4.39
N GLU A 676 -5.32 -26.57 -3.48
CA GLU A 676 -5.04 -27.99 -3.23
C GLU A 676 -5.44 -28.82 -4.45
N ASN A 677 -6.73 -28.85 -4.78
CA ASN A 677 -7.28 -29.67 -5.86
C ASN A 677 -7.58 -28.79 -7.09
N GLY A 678 -6.57 -28.11 -7.64
CA GLY A 678 -6.70 -27.34 -8.88
C GLY A 678 -6.10 -25.94 -8.88
N VAL A 679 -6.64 -25.07 -9.75
CA VAL A 679 -6.09 -23.73 -10.03
C VAL A 679 -7.18 -22.65 -9.92
N ARG A 680 -6.83 -21.49 -9.35
CA ARG A 680 -7.62 -20.26 -9.46
C ARG A 680 -7.08 -19.37 -10.58
N MET A 681 -7.92 -19.08 -11.57
CA MET A 681 -7.65 -18.09 -12.62
C MET A 681 -7.83 -16.67 -12.07
N VAL A 682 -6.85 -15.78 -12.26
CA VAL A 682 -6.89 -14.40 -11.79
C VAL A 682 -6.50 -13.45 -12.92
N ALA A 683 -7.45 -12.65 -13.42
CA ALA A 683 -7.23 -11.71 -14.51
C ALA A 683 -6.76 -10.33 -13.99
N ASN A 684 -5.64 -9.82 -14.52
CA ASN A 684 -5.10 -8.52 -14.13
C ASN A 684 -5.77 -7.35 -14.87
N LEU A 685 -7.04 -7.10 -14.55
CA LEU A 685 -7.87 -6.02 -15.14
C LEU A 685 -7.43 -4.59 -14.72
N LYS A 686 -6.42 -4.48 -13.84
CA LYS A 686 -5.79 -3.20 -13.43
C LYS A 686 -4.55 -2.85 -14.26
N GLY A 687 -3.94 -3.82 -14.95
CA GLY A 687 -2.82 -3.58 -15.87
C GLY A 687 -3.28 -3.02 -17.21
N SER A 688 -2.50 -2.11 -17.80
CA SER A 688 -2.65 -1.75 -19.21
C SER A 688 -2.06 -2.84 -20.11
N SER A 689 -2.65 -3.02 -21.29
CA SER A 689 -2.18 -3.94 -22.32
C SER A 689 -1.60 -3.19 -23.52
N LYS A 690 -0.80 -3.90 -24.31
CA LYS A 690 -0.23 -3.39 -25.55
C LYS A 690 -0.24 -4.48 -26.61
N MET A 691 -0.63 -4.12 -27.83
CA MET A 691 -0.65 -5.00 -29.00
C MET A 691 0.37 -4.48 -30.02
N PRO A 692 1.17 -5.32 -30.69
CA PRO A 692 1.94 -4.88 -31.85
C PRO A 692 0.99 -4.35 -32.92
N LEU A 693 1.32 -3.23 -33.57
CA LEU A 693 0.69 -2.91 -34.85
C LEU A 693 1.10 -3.98 -35.86
N LEU A 694 0.13 -4.48 -36.62
CA LEU A 694 0.43 -5.06 -37.91
C LEU A 694 0.88 -3.89 -38.80
N MET A 695 2.06 -3.97 -39.40
CA MET A 695 2.41 -3.08 -40.51
C MET A 695 1.71 -3.65 -41.74
N SER A 696 0.78 -2.90 -42.32
CA SER A 696 0.11 -3.31 -43.56
C SER A 696 1.15 -3.51 -44.65
N THR A 697 1.14 -4.68 -45.30
CA THR A 697 2.14 -5.05 -46.33
C THR A 697 1.88 -4.38 -47.70
N MET A 698 1.28 -3.19 -47.70
CA MET A 698 1.08 -2.34 -48.88
C MET A 698 1.97 -1.09 -48.73
N GLY A 699 2.86 -0.86 -49.70
CA GLY A 699 3.70 0.35 -49.75
C GLY A 699 5.18 0.20 -49.42
N VAL A 700 5.73 -1.01 -49.26
CA VAL A 700 7.19 -1.20 -49.16
C VAL A 700 7.80 -1.33 -50.56
N ARG A 701 7.93 -0.20 -51.27
CA ARG A 701 8.85 -0.11 -52.43
C ARG A 701 10.30 -0.22 -51.92
N ASN A 702 11.18 -0.81 -52.72
CA ASN A 702 12.52 -1.22 -52.30
C ASN A 702 13.41 -0.07 -51.81
N TRP A 703 13.93 -0.14 -50.57
CA TRP A 703 15.18 0.52 -50.17
C TRP A 703 16.10 -0.46 -49.41
N LYS A 704 17.06 -1.05 -50.13
CA LYS A 704 18.10 -1.94 -49.60
C LYS A 704 19.26 -1.14 -48.97
N THR A 705 19.06 -0.54 -47.78
CA THR A 705 20.14 0.19 -47.08
C THR A 705 20.55 -0.53 -45.79
N LYS A 706 21.80 -1.01 -45.72
CA LYS A 706 22.35 -1.84 -44.62
C LYS A 706 22.60 -1.05 -43.31
N GLY A 707 21.58 -0.39 -42.76
CA GLY A 707 21.64 0.30 -41.46
C GLY A 707 21.00 -0.54 -40.33
N LYS A 708 21.68 -0.69 -39.19
CA LYS A 708 21.10 -1.32 -37.97
C LYS A 708 20.11 -0.39 -37.26
N VAL A 709 19.03 -0.01 -37.94
CA VAL A 709 17.88 0.65 -37.32
C VAL A 709 17.28 -0.30 -36.30
N LYS A 710 17.23 0.11 -35.02
CA LYS A 710 16.49 -0.63 -33.99
C LYS A 710 15.01 -0.61 -34.41
N ASN A 711 14.46 -1.73 -34.89
CA ASN A 711 13.06 -1.81 -35.28
C ASN A 711 12.15 -1.63 -34.05
N HIS A 712 11.81 -0.38 -33.76
CA HIS A 712 10.86 0.03 -32.74
C HIS A 712 9.44 -0.31 -33.22
N SER A 713 9.10 -1.61 -33.21
CA SER A 713 7.78 -2.15 -33.52
C SER A 713 6.71 -1.30 -32.82
N LYS A 714 5.92 -0.53 -33.58
CA LYS A 714 4.92 0.38 -33.00
C LYS A 714 3.90 -0.46 -32.23
N TYR A 715 3.63 -0.10 -30.98
CA TYR A 715 2.63 -0.78 -30.14
C TYR A 715 1.39 0.10 -29.98
N LYS A 716 0.20 -0.45 -30.21
CA LYS A 716 -1.05 0.19 -29.78
C LYS A 716 -1.21 -0.07 -28.29
N HIS A 717 -1.21 1.00 -27.51
CA HIS A 717 -1.40 0.96 -26.05
C HIS A 717 -2.88 1.09 -25.71
N TYR A 718 -3.34 0.30 -24.75
CA TYR A 718 -4.71 0.32 -24.26
C TYR A 718 -4.75 0.65 -22.76
N PRO A 719 -5.73 1.47 -22.30
CA PRO A 719 -5.99 1.65 -20.87
C PRO A 719 -6.42 0.32 -20.23
N SER A 720 -6.27 0.22 -18.90
CA SER A 720 -6.71 -0.97 -18.17
C SER A 720 -8.24 -1.01 -18.08
N VAL A 721 -8.82 -2.20 -18.09
CA VAL A 721 -10.27 -2.42 -18.09
C VAL A 721 -10.93 -1.71 -16.89
N ASN A 722 -10.35 -1.85 -15.70
CA ASN A 722 -10.80 -1.18 -14.48
C ASN A 722 -10.57 0.35 -14.45
N SER A 723 -9.90 0.91 -15.46
CA SER A 723 -9.76 2.37 -15.62
C SER A 723 -10.80 2.98 -16.55
N VAL A 724 -11.31 2.21 -17.52
CA VAL A 724 -12.44 2.61 -18.39
C VAL A 724 -13.77 2.38 -17.68
N LEU A 725 -13.96 1.20 -17.08
CA LEU A 725 -15.20 0.84 -16.38
C LEU A 725 -15.38 1.54 -15.02
N ARG A 726 -14.59 2.57 -14.70
CA ARG A 726 -14.76 3.36 -13.48
C ARG A 726 -16.06 4.13 -13.49
N ASP A 727 -16.43 4.66 -14.64
CA ASP A 727 -17.60 5.52 -14.79
C ASP A 727 -18.86 4.65 -14.68
N ALA A 728 -18.89 3.51 -15.37
CA ALA A 728 -19.87 2.43 -15.18
C ALA A 728 -20.00 1.99 -13.71
N HIS A 729 -18.86 1.76 -13.02
CA HIS A 729 -18.86 1.39 -11.59
C HIS A 729 -19.44 2.49 -10.71
N THR A 730 -19.21 3.76 -11.05
CA THR A 730 -19.74 4.91 -10.31
C THR A 730 -21.26 5.02 -10.50
N ILE A 731 -21.76 4.84 -11.73
CA ILE A 731 -23.19 4.82 -12.04
C ILE A 731 -23.90 3.69 -11.30
N LEU A 732 -23.45 2.45 -11.46
CA LEU A 732 -24.07 1.28 -10.83
C LEU A 732 -23.99 1.32 -9.30
N LYS A 733 -22.90 1.88 -8.73
CA LYS A 733 -22.80 2.10 -7.28
C LYS A 733 -23.71 3.25 -6.81
N GLY A 734 -23.98 4.25 -7.65
CA GLY A 734 -24.96 5.30 -7.39
C GLY A 734 -26.39 4.76 -7.35
N ILE A 735 -26.76 3.96 -8.36
CA ILE A 735 -28.05 3.24 -8.42
C ILE A 735 -28.24 2.37 -7.17
N ARG A 736 -27.25 1.57 -6.78
CA ARG A 736 -27.24 0.78 -5.53
C ARG A 736 -27.58 1.59 -4.28
N PHE A 737 -27.18 2.87 -4.19
CA PHE A 737 -27.47 3.70 -3.02
C PHE A 737 -28.87 4.32 -3.02
N LYS A 738 -29.52 4.42 -4.19
CA LYS A 738 -30.91 4.90 -4.31
C LYS A 738 -31.92 3.76 -4.22
N GLU A 739 -31.61 2.63 -4.86
CA GLU A 739 -32.51 1.50 -5.08
C GLU A 739 -31.92 0.20 -4.48
N PRO A 740 -31.66 0.14 -3.16
CA PRO A 740 -31.03 -1.03 -2.53
C PRO A 740 -31.85 -2.31 -2.79
N ASN A 741 -33.18 -2.20 -2.81
CA ASN A 741 -34.11 -3.32 -2.98
C ASN A 741 -33.92 -4.06 -4.31
N LYS A 742 -33.45 -3.41 -5.39
CA LYS A 742 -33.21 -4.09 -6.68
C LYS A 742 -32.09 -5.14 -6.62
N LEU A 743 -31.20 -5.06 -5.61
CA LEU A 743 -30.14 -6.03 -5.33
C LEU A 743 -30.57 -7.17 -4.39
N GLY A 744 -31.85 -7.20 -4.00
CA GLY A 744 -32.41 -8.23 -3.12
C GLY A 744 -31.74 -8.28 -1.75
N SER A 745 -31.36 -9.49 -1.33
CA SER A 745 -30.78 -9.75 -0.01
C SER A 745 -29.29 -9.45 0.09
N SER A 746 -28.66 -8.90 -0.96
CA SER A 746 -27.23 -8.61 -1.00
C SER A 746 -26.74 -7.76 0.20
N VAL A 747 -25.56 -8.10 0.71
CA VAL A 747 -24.74 -7.34 1.67
C VAL A 747 -23.30 -7.27 1.15
N PHE A 748 -22.56 -6.19 1.46
CA PHE A 748 -21.20 -5.97 0.94
C PHE A 748 -20.13 -5.78 2.03
N ASP A 749 -20.51 -5.45 3.26
CA ASP A 749 -19.63 -5.49 4.42
C ASP A 749 -20.38 -5.82 5.74
N TYR A 750 -19.64 -5.94 6.85
CA TYR A 750 -20.25 -6.28 8.14
C TYR A 750 -21.15 -5.17 8.74
N ASN A 751 -21.11 -3.93 8.23
CA ASN A 751 -22.09 -2.90 8.61
C ASN A 751 -23.44 -3.20 7.96
N ASP A 752 -23.46 -3.59 6.68
CA ASP A 752 -24.67 -4.03 5.99
C ASP A 752 -25.28 -5.26 6.69
N VAL A 753 -24.45 -6.22 7.11
CA VAL A 753 -24.88 -7.39 7.90
C VAL A 753 -25.47 -6.97 9.25
N TYR A 754 -24.75 -6.14 10.01
CA TYR A 754 -25.21 -5.67 11.32
C TYR A 754 -26.55 -4.91 11.23
N LYS A 755 -26.73 -4.06 10.21
CA LYS A 755 -27.97 -3.29 9.99
C LYS A 755 -29.19 -4.19 9.71
N LYS A 756 -29.02 -5.34 9.07
CA LYS A 756 -30.11 -6.31 8.85
C LYS A 756 -30.32 -7.22 10.06
N LEU A 757 -29.23 -7.79 10.59
CA LEU A 757 -29.28 -8.81 11.63
C LEU A 757 -29.68 -8.24 13.02
N CYS A 758 -29.18 -7.07 13.41
CA CYS A 758 -29.44 -6.55 14.76
C CYS A 758 -30.93 -6.25 15.00
N PRO A 759 -31.66 -5.54 14.08
CA PRO A 759 -33.11 -5.37 14.19
C PRO A 759 -33.88 -6.69 14.18
N PHE A 760 -33.51 -7.64 13.32
CA PHE A 760 -34.14 -8.96 13.28
C PHE A 760 -34.01 -9.70 14.63
N LEU A 761 -32.79 -9.78 15.19
CA LEU A 761 -32.56 -10.47 16.47
C LEU A 761 -33.22 -9.74 17.66
N VAL A 762 -33.28 -8.40 17.65
CA VAL A 762 -33.97 -7.65 18.72
C VAL A 762 -35.48 -7.81 18.62
N GLY A 763 -36.06 -7.81 17.40
CA GLY A 763 -37.47 -8.09 17.18
C GLY A 763 -37.88 -9.48 17.69
N GLN A 764 -37.13 -10.51 17.31
CA GLN A 764 -37.37 -11.90 17.75
C GLN A 764 -37.20 -12.09 19.28
N LYS A 765 -36.46 -11.22 19.97
CA LYS A 765 -36.31 -11.22 21.44
C LYS A 765 -37.43 -10.48 22.18
N LYS A 766 -38.22 -9.61 21.54
CA LYS A 766 -39.28 -8.86 22.23
C LYS A 766 -40.41 -9.73 22.79
N GLY A 767 -40.61 -10.94 22.24
CA GLY A 767 -41.69 -11.84 22.65
C GLY A 767 -41.29 -12.95 23.64
N SER A 768 -40.01 -13.07 24.04
CA SER A 768 -39.58 -14.14 24.97
C SER A 768 -38.26 -13.81 25.65
N ALA A 769 -38.10 -14.26 26.90
CA ALA A 769 -36.84 -14.19 27.65
C ALA A 769 -35.73 -15.09 27.04
N SER A 770 -36.12 -16.10 26.25
CA SER A 770 -35.21 -16.99 25.50
C SER A 770 -35.29 -16.74 24.01
N MET A 771 -34.22 -17.02 23.25
CA MET A 771 -34.31 -17.02 21.79
C MET A 771 -35.32 -18.08 21.32
N PRO A 772 -36.26 -17.76 20.42
CA PRO A 772 -37.08 -18.78 19.76
C PRO A 772 -36.20 -19.72 18.91
N ASN A 773 -36.69 -20.94 18.66
CA ASN A 773 -36.00 -21.90 17.80
C ASN A 773 -35.90 -21.35 16.37
N LEU A 774 -34.68 -20.99 15.96
CA LEU A 774 -34.38 -20.43 14.63
C LEU A 774 -33.69 -21.46 13.74
N PHE A 775 -34.26 -21.66 12.56
CA PHE A 775 -33.81 -22.60 11.56
C PHE A 775 -32.94 -21.87 10.54
N ILE A 776 -31.66 -22.26 10.48
CA ILE A 776 -30.60 -21.58 9.75
C ILE A 776 -30.15 -22.46 8.58
N VAL A 777 -30.08 -21.89 7.38
CA VAL A 777 -29.53 -22.53 6.17
C VAL A 777 -28.41 -21.66 5.61
N LYS A 778 -27.24 -22.25 5.33
CA LYS A 778 -26.12 -21.59 4.65
C LYS A 778 -25.79 -22.23 3.31
N SER A 779 -25.32 -21.44 2.35
CA SER A 779 -24.85 -21.94 1.05
C SER A 779 -23.74 -21.09 0.45
N ASP A 780 -22.95 -21.71 -0.44
CA ASP A 780 -21.91 -21.11 -1.27
C ASP A 780 -22.22 -21.43 -2.73
N VAL A 781 -22.40 -20.43 -3.58
CA VAL A 781 -22.69 -20.69 -5.01
C VAL A 781 -21.45 -21.23 -5.70
N MET A 782 -21.56 -22.42 -6.31
CA MET A 782 -20.45 -23.07 -6.99
C MET A 782 -19.98 -22.26 -8.20
N LYS A 783 -18.71 -21.82 -8.15
CA LYS A 783 -18.04 -21.02 -9.20
C LYS A 783 -18.83 -19.74 -9.58
N ALA A 784 -19.40 -19.05 -8.59
CA ALA A 784 -20.41 -18.00 -8.75
C ALA A 784 -20.15 -16.86 -9.77
N PHE A 785 -18.89 -16.55 -10.08
CA PHE A 785 -18.52 -15.59 -11.14
C PHE A 785 -18.44 -16.24 -12.53
N ASP A 786 -17.97 -17.47 -12.57
CA ASP A 786 -17.62 -18.21 -13.78
C ASP A 786 -18.87 -18.93 -14.37
N SER A 787 -19.94 -19.08 -13.58
CA SER A 787 -21.23 -19.67 -13.98
C SER A 787 -22.24 -18.70 -14.60
N ILE A 788 -22.12 -17.39 -14.37
CA ILE A 788 -23.16 -16.41 -14.75
C ILE A 788 -23.48 -16.46 -16.26
N ASN A 789 -24.76 -16.65 -16.59
CA ASN A 789 -25.24 -16.53 -17.97
C ASN A 789 -25.11 -15.06 -18.43
N GLN A 790 -24.26 -14.83 -19.45
CA GLN A 790 -23.89 -13.50 -19.93
C GLN A 790 -25.05 -12.74 -20.56
N ASP A 791 -25.89 -13.42 -21.35
CA ASP A 791 -27.07 -12.83 -21.98
C ASP A 791 -28.10 -12.40 -20.94
N LYS A 792 -28.46 -13.30 -20.02
CA LYS A 792 -29.40 -12.99 -18.95
C LYS A 792 -28.89 -11.89 -18.02
N LEU A 793 -27.58 -11.82 -17.74
CA LEU A 793 -26.99 -10.68 -17.03
C LEU A 793 -27.21 -9.37 -17.82
N LEU A 794 -26.91 -9.35 -19.12
CA LEU A 794 -27.01 -8.15 -19.95
C LEU A 794 -28.47 -7.71 -20.18
N ASP A 795 -29.40 -8.65 -20.15
CA ASP A 795 -30.84 -8.39 -20.15
C ASP A 795 -31.28 -7.71 -18.86
N ILE A 796 -30.97 -8.32 -17.70
CA ILE A 796 -31.19 -7.75 -16.36
C ILE A 796 -30.59 -6.35 -16.22
N MET A 797 -29.42 -6.08 -16.84
CA MET A 797 -28.80 -4.76 -16.80
C MET A 797 -29.63 -3.63 -17.45
N LYS A 798 -30.63 -3.94 -18.30
CA LYS A 798 -31.53 -2.94 -18.88
C LYS A 798 -32.37 -2.24 -17.80
N ASP A 799 -32.89 -3.00 -16.84
CA ASP A 799 -33.82 -2.55 -15.78
C ASP A 799 -33.12 -1.69 -14.70
N PHE A 800 -31.80 -1.81 -14.60
CA PHE A 800 -30.95 -0.94 -13.78
C PHE A 800 -30.56 0.34 -14.53
N LEU A 801 -30.51 0.32 -15.87
CA LEU A 801 -29.96 1.40 -16.69
C LEU A 801 -31.04 2.17 -17.43
N LEU A 802 -32.02 2.67 -16.67
CA LEU A 802 -33.20 3.37 -17.19
C LEU A 802 -32.87 4.70 -17.88
N LYS A 803 -32.18 5.65 -17.21
CA LYS A 803 -31.88 6.98 -17.76
C LYS A 803 -30.99 6.92 -19.00
N ASP A 804 -31.30 7.70 -20.05
CA ASP A 804 -30.46 7.78 -21.26
C ASP A 804 -29.12 8.51 -21.06
N VAL A 805 -29.02 9.34 -20.02
CA VAL A 805 -27.84 10.13 -19.67
C VAL A 805 -27.58 10.02 -18.18
N TYR A 806 -26.30 9.95 -17.81
CA TYR A 806 -25.82 10.00 -16.43
C TYR A 806 -24.73 11.05 -16.28
N PHE A 807 -24.88 11.93 -15.27
CA PHE A 807 -23.89 12.94 -14.93
C PHE A 807 -23.02 12.48 -13.75
N LEU A 808 -21.70 12.54 -13.91
CA LEU A 808 -20.71 12.09 -12.92
C LEU A 808 -19.83 13.25 -12.45
N LYS A 809 -19.86 13.60 -11.16
CA LYS A 809 -19.00 14.62 -10.55
C LYS A 809 -17.71 13.99 -10.00
N GLN A 810 -16.55 14.49 -10.43
CA GLN A 810 -15.23 14.15 -9.86
C GLN A 810 -14.74 15.28 -8.94
N TYR A 811 -14.38 14.91 -7.71
CA TYR A 811 -13.72 15.80 -6.75
C TYR A 811 -12.50 15.10 -6.12
N ASP A 812 -11.57 15.89 -5.59
CA ASP A 812 -10.35 15.38 -4.98
C ASP A 812 -10.44 15.51 -3.44
N GLU A 813 -10.47 14.40 -2.70
CA GLU A 813 -10.42 14.37 -1.24
C GLU A 813 -8.96 14.31 -0.77
N VAL A 814 -8.49 15.39 -0.13
CA VAL A 814 -7.15 15.47 0.47
C VAL A 814 -7.21 14.98 1.91
N VAL A 815 -6.88 13.71 2.13
CA VAL A 815 -6.94 13.05 3.43
C VAL A 815 -5.68 13.32 4.24
N CYS A 816 -5.84 13.91 5.42
CA CYS A 816 -4.73 14.26 6.31
C CYS A 816 -4.64 13.32 7.51
N THR A 817 -3.54 12.57 7.61
CA THR A 817 -3.21 11.78 8.81
C THR A 817 -1.96 12.33 9.48
N LYS A 818 -1.79 12.08 10.79
CA LYS A 818 -0.64 12.52 11.63
C LYS A 818 0.77 12.25 11.08
N LYS A 819 0.92 11.45 10.02
CA LYS A 819 2.21 11.02 9.44
C LYS A 819 2.26 11.05 7.91
N SER A 820 1.13 11.28 7.25
CA SER A 820 0.98 11.03 5.82
C SER A 820 -0.21 11.80 5.26
N LEU A 821 -0.03 12.28 4.04
CA LEU A 821 -0.93 13.09 3.27
C LEU A 821 -1.08 12.40 1.92
N TRP A 822 -2.31 12.25 1.43
CA TRP A 822 -2.57 11.78 0.07
C TRP A 822 -3.80 12.45 -0.52
N VAL A 823 -3.86 12.48 -1.85
CA VAL A 823 -5.04 12.92 -2.60
C VAL A 823 -5.75 11.66 -3.08
N GLN A 824 -7.06 11.55 -2.83
CA GLN A 824 -7.92 10.51 -3.34
C GLN A 824 -8.94 11.12 -4.30
N LYS A 825 -8.94 10.67 -5.55
CA LYS A 825 -10.01 11.03 -6.49
C LYS A 825 -11.28 10.27 -6.12
N GLN A 826 -12.34 11.02 -5.85
CA GLN A 826 -13.69 10.49 -5.65
C GLN A 826 -14.52 10.76 -6.91
N PHE A 827 -15.51 9.90 -7.14
CA PHE A 827 -16.43 9.96 -8.28
C PHE A 827 -17.82 9.63 -7.74
N THR A 828 -18.81 10.48 -8.07
CA THR A 828 -20.19 10.39 -7.59
C THR A 828 -21.15 10.62 -8.75
N MET A 829 -22.26 9.88 -8.77
CA MET A 829 -23.35 10.10 -9.71
C MET A 829 -24.25 11.23 -9.17
N LEU A 830 -24.48 12.26 -9.99
CA LEU A 830 -25.45 13.33 -9.70
C LEU A 830 -26.88 12.79 -9.88
N ASP A 831 -27.87 13.56 -9.45
CA ASP A 831 -29.26 13.33 -9.80
C ASP A 831 -29.92 14.61 -10.32
N GLU A 832 -30.54 14.53 -11.49
CA GLU A 832 -31.25 15.67 -12.08
C GLU A 832 -32.63 15.90 -11.43
N THR A 833 -33.20 14.92 -10.74
CA THR A 833 -34.57 14.96 -10.20
C THR A 833 -34.73 15.85 -8.96
N ARG A 834 -33.64 16.37 -8.38
CA ARG A 834 -33.71 17.41 -7.33
C ARG A 834 -33.66 18.80 -7.97
N ASN A 835 -34.75 19.17 -8.65
CA ASN A 835 -35.04 20.56 -9.00
C ASN A 835 -34.92 21.44 -7.74
N ASN A 836 -34.30 22.60 -7.90
CA ASN A 836 -34.28 23.82 -7.07
C ASN A 836 -34.34 23.73 -5.52
N SER A 837 -33.61 24.65 -4.89
CA SER A 837 -33.70 25.03 -3.47
C SER A 837 -33.28 24.06 -2.37
N ASP A 838 -32.56 22.95 -2.63
CA ASP A 838 -31.75 22.31 -1.57
C ASP A 838 -30.59 21.42 -2.07
N THR A 839 -29.55 22.03 -2.67
CA THR A 839 -28.31 21.34 -3.11
C THR A 839 -27.35 21.00 -1.97
N GLN A 840 -27.84 20.42 -0.87
CA GLN A 840 -27.01 20.00 0.25
C GLN A 840 -25.88 19.05 -0.20
N PHE A 841 -24.63 19.48 0.03
CA PHE A 841 -23.41 18.69 -0.11
C PHE A 841 -23.29 17.54 0.94
N THR A 842 -24.37 17.15 1.61
CA THR A 842 -24.41 16.21 2.74
C THR A 842 -24.27 14.75 2.31
N SER A 843 -24.64 14.42 1.07
CA SER A 843 -24.53 13.05 0.55
C SER A 843 -23.11 12.68 0.10
N PHE A 844 -22.74 11.41 0.30
CA PHE A 844 -21.51 10.77 -0.21
C PHE A 844 -20.14 11.21 0.36
N ALA A 845 -20.11 11.93 1.49
CA ALA A 845 -18.89 12.01 2.29
C ALA A 845 -18.44 10.59 2.71
N SER A 846 -17.23 10.16 2.33
CA SER A 846 -16.78 8.80 2.70
C SER A 846 -16.67 8.67 4.23
N PHE A 847 -17.42 7.76 4.85
CA PHE A 847 -17.62 7.61 6.31
C PHE A 847 -16.35 7.38 7.17
N HIS A 848 -15.17 7.45 6.57
CA HIS A 848 -13.90 7.50 7.30
C HIS A 848 -13.80 8.81 8.09
N SER A 849 -13.68 8.71 9.41
CA SER A 849 -13.58 9.85 10.34
C SER A 849 -12.18 10.47 10.39
N HIS A 850 -11.55 10.59 9.21
CA HIS A 850 -10.40 11.44 8.98
C HIS A 850 -10.87 12.85 8.63
N HIS A 851 -10.14 13.85 9.13
CA HIS A 851 -10.21 15.20 8.57
C HIS A 851 -9.67 15.15 7.13
N GLY A 852 -10.60 15.19 6.18
CA GLY A 852 -10.35 15.38 4.76
C GLY A 852 -10.74 16.79 4.35
N VAL A 853 -10.01 17.36 3.39
CA VAL A 853 -10.47 18.55 2.66
C VAL A 853 -10.95 18.10 1.30
N PHE A 854 -12.22 18.33 1.00
CA PHE A 854 -12.78 18.14 -0.33
C PHE A 854 -12.42 19.35 -1.21
N VAL A 855 -11.85 19.07 -2.38
CA VAL A 855 -11.53 20.08 -3.39
C VAL A 855 -12.48 19.88 -4.56
N ASN A 856 -13.52 20.70 -4.60
CA ASN A 856 -14.40 20.76 -5.75
C ASN A 856 -13.70 21.56 -6.85
N GLN A 857 -13.45 20.91 -8.00
CA GLN A 857 -12.93 21.57 -9.20
C GLN A 857 -13.93 21.44 -10.36
N GLU A 858 -15.21 21.22 -10.04
CA GLU A 858 -16.37 21.20 -10.96
C GLU A 858 -16.16 20.35 -12.23
N ARG A 859 -15.38 19.27 -12.10
CA ARG A 859 -15.15 18.31 -13.19
C ARG A 859 -16.31 17.32 -13.26
N TRP A 860 -17.29 17.62 -14.10
CA TRP A 860 -18.34 16.69 -14.46
C TRP A 860 -18.05 15.99 -15.79
N ASN A 861 -18.41 14.71 -15.88
CA ASN A 861 -18.40 13.91 -17.10
C ASN A 861 -19.84 13.43 -17.38
N THR A 862 -20.27 13.47 -18.64
CA THR A 862 -21.58 12.96 -19.07
C THR A 862 -21.43 11.61 -19.78
N VAL A 863 -22.20 10.61 -19.37
CA VAL A 863 -22.16 9.25 -19.91
C VAL A 863 -23.52 8.90 -20.50
N LYS A 864 -23.58 8.68 -21.82
CA LYS A 864 -24.80 8.22 -22.51
C LYS A 864 -25.01 6.71 -22.31
N LYS A 865 -26.24 6.28 -22.05
CA LYS A 865 -26.68 4.87 -21.90
C LYS A 865 -26.19 3.96 -23.03
N LYS A 866 -26.30 4.40 -24.29
CA LYS A 866 -25.78 3.68 -25.46
C LYS A 866 -24.27 3.36 -25.34
N ALA A 867 -23.47 4.30 -24.84
CA ALA A 867 -22.02 4.10 -24.63
C ALA A 867 -21.70 3.24 -23.41
N LEU A 868 -22.48 3.35 -22.34
CA LEU A 868 -22.37 2.51 -21.14
C LEU A 868 -22.70 1.05 -21.46
N ASN A 869 -23.81 0.80 -22.16
CA ASN A 869 -24.21 -0.55 -22.60
C ASN A 869 -23.20 -1.16 -23.56
N ALA A 870 -22.59 -0.37 -24.44
CA ALA A 870 -21.50 -0.83 -25.30
C ALA A 870 -20.26 -1.26 -24.50
N ASP A 871 -19.79 -0.45 -23.53
CA ASP A 871 -18.64 -0.82 -22.69
C ASP A 871 -18.94 -2.03 -21.78
N LEU A 872 -20.19 -2.19 -21.30
CA LEU A 872 -20.65 -3.35 -20.53
C LEU A 872 -20.69 -4.62 -21.40
N MET A 873 -21.33 -4.56 -22.57
CA MET A 873 -21.38 -5.65 -23.56
C MET A 873 -19.97 -6.11 -23.96
N GLN A 874 -19.06 -5.18 -24.21
CA GLN A 874 -17.65 -5.46 -24.52
C GLN A 874 -16.85 -6.01 -23.34
N HIS A 875 -17.31 -5.78 -22.09
CA HIS A 875 -16.68 -6.31 -20.88
C HIS A 875 -17.17 -7.73 -20.54
N VAL A 876 -18.47 -7.98 -20.70
CA VAL A 876 -19.10 -9.28 -20.43
C VAL A 876 -18.80 -10.24 -21.60
N LYS A 877 -19.45 -10.07 -22.75
CA LYS A 877 -19.34 -11.01 -23.90
C LYS A 877 -17.99 -11.06 -24.61
N ARG A 878 -17.14 -10.05 -24.42
CA ARG A 878 -15.86 -9.93 -25.15
C ARG A 878 -14.64 -9.83 -24.24
N ASN A 879 -14.71 -10.35 -23.01
CA ASN A 879 -13.53 -10.42 -22.15
C ASN A 879 -12.42 -11.28 -22.79
N VAL A 880 -11.32 -10.64 -23.22
CA VAL A 880 -10.15 -11.34 -23.80
C VAL A 880 -9.05 -11.44 -22.74
N LEU A 881 -8.61 -12.67 -22.48
CA LEU A 881 -7.49 -13.01 -21.61
C LEU A 881 -6.25 -13.37 -22.44
N GLN A 882 -5.08 -12.89 -22.03
CA GLN A 882 -3.79 -13.36 -22.55
C GLN A 882 -3.13 -14.33 -21.54
N PHE A 883 -2.78 -15.53 -22.00
CA PHE A 883 -2.00 -16.51 -21.24
C PHE A 883 -0.95 -17.21 -22.11
N ASN A 884 0.28 -17.29 -21.61
CA ASN A 884 1.44 -17.86 -22.31
C ASN A 884 1.56 -17.46 -23.80
N GLY A 885 1.42 -16.16 -24.09
CA GLY A 885 1.45 -15.60 -25.45
C GLY A 885 0.12 -15.69 -26.20
N LYS A 886 -0.61 -16.81 -26.07
CA LYS A 886 -1.93 -17.03 -26.68
C LYS A 886 -3.04 -16.16 -26.06
N PHE A 887 -4.15 -16.03 -26.78
CA PHE A 887 -5.34 -15.32 -26.35
C PHE A 887 -6.55 -16.25 -26.25
N TYR A 888 -7.46 -15.92 -25.33
CA TYR A 888 -8.67 -16.68 -25.06
C TYR A 888 -9.84 -15.72 -24.82
N LEU A 889 -11.02 -16.05 -25.34
CA LEU A 889 -12.30 -15.43 -25.03
C LEU A 889 -12.89 -16.08 -23.77
N GLN A 890 -13.73 -15.37 -23.02
CA GLN A 890 -14.54 -15.95 -21.96
C GLN A 890 -16.00 -16.04 -22.42
N ASP A 891 -16.48 -17.27 -22.63
CA ASP A 891 -17.77 -17.52 -23.29
C ASP A 891 -18.93 -17.64 -22.29
N VAL A 892 -18.62 -17.98 -21.02
CA VAL A 892 -19.58 -18.02 -19.90
C VAL A 892 -18.96 -17.32 -18.66
N GLY A 893 -19.82 -16.73 -17.83
CA GLY A 893 -19.41 -16.01 -16.62
C GLY A 893 -18.81 -14.63 -16.89
N ILE A 894 -18.27 -14.03 -15.83
CA ILE A 894 -17.65 -12.71 -15.82
C ILE A 894 -16.25 -12.75 -15.17
N PRO A 895 -15.30 -11.88 -15.58
CA PRO A 895 -13.92 -11.96 -15.11
C PRO A 895 -13.73 -11.63 -13.62
N GLN A 896 -13.10 -12.55 -12.88
CA GLN A 896 -12.66 -12.31 -11.49
C GLN A 896 -11.59 -11.20 -11.43
N GLY A 897 -11.78 -10.22 -10.53
CA GLY A 897 -10.88 -9.06 -10.36
C GLY A 897 -11.29 -7.79 -11.13
N GLY A 898 -12.42 -7.82 -11.82
CA GLY A 898 -13.02 -6.63 -12.44
C GLY A 898 -13.61 -5.69 -11.38
N VAL A 899 -13.62 -4.40 -11.67
CA VAL A 899 -14.21 -3.38 -10.77
C VAL A 899 -15.73 -3.49 -10.71
N LEU A 900 -16.35 -4.05 -11.75
CA LEU A 900 -17.80 -4.29 -11.81
C LEU A 900 -18.22 -5.68 -11.28
N SER A 901 -17.32 -6.68 -11.30
CA SER A 901 -17.74 -8.08 -11.26
C SER A 901 -18.57 -8.44 -10.04
N SER A 902 -18.18 -8.01 -8.83
CA SER A 902 -18.95 -8.27 -7.61
C SER A 902 -20.33 -7.57 -7.59
N LEU A 903 -20.46 -6.42 -8.25
CA LEU A 903 -21.73 -5.70 -8.31
C LEU A 903 -22.68 -6.30 -9.35
N LEU A 904 -22.15 -6.67 -10.53
CA LEU A 904 -22.89 -7.42 -11.55
C LEU A 904 -23.37 -8.79 -11.01
N CYS A 905 -22.50 -9.49 -10.28
CA CYS A 905 -22.83 -10.72 -9.57
C CYS A 905 -23.97 -10.50 -8.55
N SER A 906 -23.90 -9.44 -7.74
CA SER A 906 -24.98 -9.13 -6.80
C SER A 906 -26.29 -8.68 -7.46
N MET A 907 -26.25 -8.04 -8.63
CA MET A 907 -27.44 -7.69 -9.42
C MET A 907 -28.08 -8.94 -10.03
N TYR A 908 -27.27 -9.86 -10.56
CA TYR A 908 -27.71 -11.13 -11.13
C TYR A 908 -28.44 -12.01 -10.10
N TYR A 909 -27.81 -12.25 -8.94
CA TYR A 909 -28.43 -13.01 -7.88
C TYR A 909 -29.52 -12.20 -7.13
N GLY A 910 -29.49 -10.87 -7.17
CA GLY A 910 -30.58 -10.02 -6.67
C GLY A 910 -31.85 -10.10 -7.52
N HIS A 911 -31.73 -10.40 -8.82
CA HIS A 911 -32.86 -10.72 -9.69
C HIS A 911 -33.34 -12.17 -9.47
N LEU A 912 -32.44 -13.14 -9.26
CA LEU A 912 -32.82 -14.50 -8.84
C LEU A 912 -33.62 -14.47 -7.53
N GLU A 913 -33.20 -13.65 -6.56
CA GLU A 913 -33.88 -13.48 -5.28
C GLU A 913 -35.31 -12.97 -5.47
N ARG A 914 -35.47 -11.82 -6.14
CA ARG A 914 -36.78 -11.18 -6.34
C ARG A 914 -37.76 -11.97 -7.21
N HIS A 915 -37.28 -12.66 -8.25
CA HIS A 915 -38.15 -13.31 -9.24
C HIS A 915 -38.27 -14.84 -9.08
N VAL A 916 -37.62 -15.45 -8.08
CA VAL A 916 -37.72 -16.90 -7.81
C VAL A 916 -37.71 -17.26 -6.33
N ILE A 917 -36.89 -16.60 -5.50
CA ILE A 917 -36.72 -17.00 -4.10
C ILE A 917 -37.81 -16.42 -3.20
N PHE A 918 -38.08 -15.10 -3.25
CA PHE A 918 -39.14 -14.52 -2.42
C PHE A 918 -40.54 -15.09 -2.75
N PRO A 919 -40.96 -15.21 -4.02
CA PRO A 919 -42.24 -15.85 -4.38
C PRO A 919 -42.35 -17.33 -4.02
N PHE A 920 -41.22 -18.01 -3.79
CA PHE A 920 -41.20 -19.38 -3.27
C PHE A 920 -41.35 -19.40 -1.73
N LEU A 921 -40.65 -18.49 -1.03
CA LEU A 921 -40.71 -18.38 0.43
C LEU A 921 -42.08 -17.91 0.93
N GLU A 922 -42.74 -17.02 0.19
CA GLU A 922 -44.10 -16.52 0.44
C GLU A 922 -45.13 -17.65 0.35
N LYS A 923 -45.14 -18.43 -0.74
CA LYS A 923 -46.03 -19.61 -0.89
C LYS A 923 -45.83 -20.68 0.19
N THR A 924 -44.60 -20.83 0.70
CA THR A 924 -44.33 -21.75 1.82
C THR A 924 -44.77 -21.24 3.20
N LEU A 925 -45.14 -19.96 3.32
CA LEU A 925 -45.81 -19.40 4.51
C LEU A 925 -47.33 -19.60 4.42
N GLU A 926 -47.93 -19.28 3.26
CA GLU A 926 -49.37 -19.44 2.98
C GLU A 926 -49.80 -20.91 3.19
N CYS A 927 -49.03 -21.87 2.66
CA CYS A 927 -49.22 -23.31 2.84
C CYS A 927 -48.80 -23.81 4.25
N GLY A 928 -48.88 -22.95 5.26
CA GLY A 928 -48.60 -23.24 6.67
C GLY A 928 -49.68 -22.71 7.63
N SER A 929 -50.49 -21.73 7.23
CA SER A 929 -51.49 -21.07 8.09
C SER A 929 -52.92 -21.59 7.86
N CYS A 930 -53.07 -22.90 7.65
CA CYS A 930 -54.36 -23.54 7.34
C CYS A 930 -55.23 -23.81 8.59
N THR A 931 -54.71 -23.53 9.79
CA THR A 931 -55.36 -23.83 11.08
C THR A 931 -55.09 -22.71 12.09
N GLU A 932 -55.91 -21.66 12.04
CA GLU A 932 -56.50 -21.01 13.23
C GLU A 932 -57.44 -19.87 12.79
N ASN A 933 -58.72 -19.99 13.13
CA ASN A 933 -59.71 -18.94 12.88
C ASN A 933 -59.57 -17.86 13.94
N ASN A 934 -59.05 -16.68 13.58
CA ASN A 934 -59.27 -15.46 14.34
C ASN A 934 -59.22 -14.23 13.43
N ALA A 935 -60.38 -13.66 13.14
CA ALA A 935 -60.54 -12.44 12.34
C ALA A 935 -60.22 -11.18 13.16
N GLY A 936 -59.00 -11.09 13.70
CA GLY A 936 -58.51 -9.94 14.45
C GLY A 936 -57.86 -8.89 13.55
N GLN A 937 -58.34 -7.65 13.61
CA GLN A 937 -57.72 -6.50 12.91
C GLN A 937 -56.41 -6.08 13.60
N THR A 938 -55.31 -6.80 13.36
CA THR A 938 -53.97 -6.37 13.79
C THR A 938 -53.37 -5.39 12.77
N ASN A 939 -52.98 -4.20 13.22
CA ASN A 939 -52.37 -3.16 12.39
C ASN A 939 -51.18 -3.68 11.57
N TYR A 940 -51.08 -3.22 10.33
CA TYR A 940 -50.23 -3.83 9.29
C TYR A 940 -48.72 -3.68 9.52
N ASP A 941 -48.30 -2.74 10.38
CA ASP A 941 -46.90 -2.29 10.49
C ASP A 941 -46.00 -3.08 11.47
N ASP A 942 -46.57 -3.80 12.47
CA ASP A 942 -45.77 -4.40 13.56
C ASP A 942 -45.59 -5.93 13.45
N LYS A 943 -45.87 -6.50 12.26
CA LYS A 943 -45.78 -7.96 12.03
C LYS A 943 -44.32 -8.40 11.82
N VAL A 944 -43.63 -8.67 12.94
CA VAL A 944 -42.22 -9.11 13.01
C VAL A 944 -41.92 -10.17 11.93
N SER A 945 -40.95 -9.88 11.06
CA SER A 945 -40.64 -10.72 9.91
C SER A 945 -40.23 -12.14 10.34
N SER A 946 -40.98 -13.15 9.87
CA SER A 946 -40.76 -14.56 10.24
C SER A 946 -39.46 -15.16 9.70
N TYR A 947 -38.85 -14.52 8.70
CA TYR A 947 -37.57 -14.93 8.14
C TYR A 947 -36.69 -13.73 7.74
N MET A 948 -35.39 -13.99 7.57
CA MET A 948 -34.44 -13.08 6.97
C MET A 948 -33.50 -13.84 6.03
N LEU A 949 -33.36 -13.33 4.80
CA LEU A 949 -32.34 -13.76 3.84
C LEU A 949 -31.24 -12.69 3.71
N MET A 950 -29.97 -13.11 3.78
CA MET A 950 -28.79 -12.29 3.50
C MET A 950 -27.86 -13.01 2.52
N ARG A 951 -27.20 -12.26 1.62
CA ARG A 951 -26.22 -12.82 0.69
C ARG A 951 -24.97 -11.95 0.57
N PHE A 952 -23.82 -12.48 0.99
CA PHE A 952 -22.53 -11.81 0.81
C PHE A 952 -21.95 -12.20 -0.56
N ILE A 953 -22.39 -11.51 -1.61
CA ILE A 953 -22.09 -11.79 -3.04
C ILE A 953 -22.60 -13.18 -3.47
N ASP A 954 -21.91 -14.23 -3.05
CA ASP A 954 -22.08 -15.66 -3.39
C ASP A 954 -22.28 -16.58 -2.17
N ASP A 955 -22.01 -16.10 -0.94
CA ASP A 955 -22.35 -16.77 0.32
C ASP A 955 -23.81 -16.42 0.74
N PHE A 956 -24.76 -17.35 0.67
CA PHE A 956 -26.12 -17.18 1.22
C PHE A 956 -26.21 -17.58 2.71
N LEU A 957 -27.03 -16.85 3.46
CA LEU A 957 -27.50 -17.18 4.81
C LEU A 957 -29.00 -16.87 4.92
N PHE A 958 -29.78 -17.87 5.29
CA PHE A 958 -31.22 -17.77 5.55
C PHE A 958 -31.49 -18.18 7.00
N ILE A 959 -32.39 -17.45 7.66
CA ILE A 959 -32.82 -17.67 9.05
C ILE A 959 -34.35 -17.56 9.06
N SER A 960 -35.06 -18.52 9.65
CA SER A 960 -36.53 -18.51 9.78
C SER A 960 -36.97 -19.10 11.12
N THR A 961 -38.14 -18.72 11.62
CA THR A 961 -38.81 -19.37 12.76
C THR A 961 -39.49 -20.70 12.40
N SER A 962 -39.59 -21.06 11.11
CA SER A 962 -40.29 -22.27 10.65
C SER A 962 -39.34 -23.34 10.08
N LYS A 963 -39.32 -24.54 10.70
CA LYS A 963 -38.60 -25.72 10.18
C LYS A 963 -39.07 -26.07 8.75
N LYS A 964 -40.39 -26.07 8.52
CA LYS A 964 -41.02 -26.39 7.21
C LYS A 964 -40.52 -25.44 6.12
N GLN A 965 -40.48 -24.13 6.39
CA GLN A 965 -39.98 -23.14 5.45
C GLN A 965 -38.48 -23.32 5.18
N ALA A 966 -37.68 -23.53 6.22
CA ALA A 966 -36.23 -23.71 6.09
C ALA A 966 -35.84 -25.00 5.36
N ALA A 967 -36.51 -26.13 5.64
CA ALA A 967 -36.31 -27.40 4.95
C ALA A 967 -36.73 -27.33 3.46
N SER A 968 -37.84 -26.65 3.17
CA SER A 968 -38.29 -26.40 1.80
C SER A 968 -37.28 -25.53 1.04
N PHE A 969 -36.75 -24.47 1.66
CA PHE A 969 -35.71 -23.63 1.06
C PHE A 969 -34.36 -24.34 0.88
N PHE A 970 -33.96 -25.19 1.84
CA PHE A 970 -32.78 -26.06 1.71
C PHE A 970 -32.90 -26.98 0.49
N SER A 971 -34.02 -27.68 0.37
CA SER A 971 -34.34 -28.56 -0.77
C SER A 971 -34.38 -27.78 -2.08
N ARG A 972 -34.91 -26.56 -2.08
CA ARG A 972 -34.97 -25.67 -3.25
C ARG A 972 -33.58 -25.20 -3.68
N LEU A 973 -32.68 -24.91 -2.72
CA LEU A 973 -31.30 -24.52 -2.99
C LEU A 973 -30.48 -25.69 -3.56
N GLU A 974 -30.62 -26.90 -3.04
CA GLU A 974 -29.86 -28.06 -3.54
C GLU A 974 -30.20 -28.40 -4.99
N ARG A 975 -31.50 -28.39 -5.35
CA ARG A 975 -31.98 -28.54 -6.74
C ARG A 975 -31.44 -27.45 -7.69
N GLY A 976 -30.99 -26.32 -7.14
CA GLY A 976 -30.43 -25.19 -7.89
C GLY A 976 -31.43 -24.48 -8.79
N PHE A 977 -30.92 -23.52 -9.56
CA PHE A 977 -31.72 -22.65 -10.42
C PHE A 977 -31.19 -22.68 -11.86
N ARG A 978 -31.62 -23.71 -12.62
CA ARG A 978 -31.21 -23.96 -14.01
C ARG A 978 -31.35 -22.72 -14.90
N GLY A 979 -32.46 -21.98 -14.78
CA GLY A 979 -32.72 -20.71 -15.49
C GLY A 979 -31.84 -19.52 -15.10
N TYR A 980 -30.87 -19.71 -14.19
CA TYR A 980 -29.81 -18.76 -13.81
C TYR A 980 -28.42 -19.42 -13.76
N ASN A 981 -28.28 -20.66 -14.26
CA ASN A 981 -27.06 -21.47 -14.15
C ASN A 981 -26.43 -21.50 -12.74
N CYS A 982 -27.28 -21.47 -11.70
CA CYS A 982 -26.88 -21.27 -10.31
C CYS A 982 -27.04 -22.57 -9.52
N HIS A 983 -25.92 -23.14 -9.07
CA HIS A 983 -25.85 -24.41 -8.36
C HIS A 983 -25.03 -24.24 -7.07
N MET A 984 -25.40 -25.00 -6.03
CA MET A 984 -24.79 -24.86 -4.70
C MET A 984 -23.61 -25.81 -4.52
N ASN A 985 -22.60 -25.36 -3.79
CA ASN A 985 -21.41 -26.14 -3.48
C ASN A 985 -21.70 -27.10 -2.32
N LYS A 986 -22.07 -28.36 -2.63
CA LYS A 986 -22.42 -29.38 -1.62
C LYS A 986 -21.39 -29.49 -0.47
N LYS A 987 -20.09 -29.36 -0.77
CA LYS A 987 -18.99 -29.41 0.24
C LYS A 987 -18.91 -28.21 1.21
N LYS A 988 -19.86 -27.26 1.15
CA LYS A 988 -20.01 -26.15 2.11
C LYS A 988 -21.45 -25.97 2.61
N PHE A 989 -22.40 -26.70 2.03
CA PHE A 989 -23.83 -26.61 2.32
C PHE A 989 -24.11 -27.13 3.74
N GLY A 990 -25.08 -26.54 4.45
CA GLY A 990 -25.41 -26.99 5.80
C GLY A 990 -26.51 -26.20 6.50
N ALA A 991 -27.04 -26.80 7.55
CA ALA A 991 -28.12 -26.29 8.40
C ALA A 991 -27.95 -26.72 9.86
N ASN A 992 -28.62 -26.04 10.79
CA ASN A 992 -28.62 -26.40 12.22
C ASN A 992 -29.72 -27.42 12.62
N PHE A 993 -30.62 -27.78 11.70
CA PHE A 993 -31.66 -28.78 11.88
C PHE A 993 -31.47 -29.96 10.92
N ASP A 994 -32.16 -31.06 11.18
CA ASP A 994 -32.14 -32.26 10.35
C ASP A 994 -33.22 -32.16 9.26
N VAL A 995 -32.84 -32.51 8.03
CA VAL A 995 -33.67 -32.38 6.82
C VAL A 995 -34.17 -33.76 6.43
N GLU A 996 -35.48 -33.97 6.49
CA GLU A 996 -36.11 -35.22 6.05
C GLU A 996 -35.78 -35.50 4.56
N HIS A 997 -35.58 -36.79 4.23
CA HIS A 997 -35.18 -37.31 2.90
C HIS A 997 -33.73 -37.07 2.44
N ILE A 998 -32.76 -36.76 3.31
CA ILE A 998 -31.33 -36.69 2.92
C ILE A 998 -30.45 -37.47 3.91
N SER A 999 -30.20 -38.75 3.63
CA SER A 999 -29.30 -39.64 4.39
C SER A 999 -27.81 -39.43 4.09
N ASP A 1000 -27.46 -39.16 2.83
CA ASP A 1000 -26.10 -39.43 2.31
C ASP A 1000 -25.16 -38.22 2.31
N CYS A 1001 -25.62 -37.05 2.77
CA CYS A 1001 -24.84 -35.81 2.72
C CYS A 1001 -24.64 -35.22 4.12
N PRO A 1002 -23.47 -35.42 4.78
CA PRO A 1002 -23.24 -34.89 6.12
C PRO A 1002 -23.31 -33.35 6.11
N LEU A 1003 -24.35 -32.82 6.76
CA LEU A 1003 -24.56 -31.38 6.93
C LEU A 1003 -23.32 -30.74 7.55
N ASN A 1004 -22.75 -29.71 6.93
CA ASN A 1004 -21.52 -29.06 7.42
C ASN A 1004 -21.82 -28.13 8.63
N ARG A 1005 -22.20 -28.74 9.76
CA ARG A 1005 -22.11 -28.22 11.13
C ARG A 1005 -20.62 -28.19 11.48
N VAL A 1006 -19.94 -27.10 11.12
CA VAL A 1006 -18.47 -27.00 11.04
C VAL A 1006 -17.77 -27.19 12.40
N TYR A 1007 -18.50 -26.99 13.49
CA TYR A 1007 -18.03 -27.29 14.83
C TYR A 1007 -19.22 -27.69 15.69
N VAL A 1008 -19.04 -28.75 16.47
CA VAL A 1008 -19.83 -29.09 17.65
C VAL A 1008 -18.86 -29.01 18.84
N GLY A 1009 -19.28 -28.42 19.95
CA GLY A 1009 -18.48 -28.33 21.17
C GLY A 1009 -18.13 -29.71 21.75
N GLU A 1010 -17.13 -29.75 22.64
CA GLU A 1010 -16.81 -30.96 23.41
C GLU A 1010 -18.00 -31.42 24.29
N ASP A 1011 -18.90 -30.49 24.57
CA ASP A 1011 -20.20 -30.61 25.24
C ASP A 1011 -21.32 -31.21 24.38
N GLY A 1012 -21.12 -31.43 23.08
CA GLY A 1012 -22.12 -31.97 22.15
C GLY A 1012 -23.26 -31.01 21.78
N ALA A 1013 -23.63 -30.08 22.68
CA ALA A 1013 -24.77 -29.17 22.52
C ALA A 1013 -24.44 -27.93 21.66
N THR A 1014 -23.28 -27.30 21.86
CA THR A 1014 -22.96 -26.03 21.18
C THR A 1014 -22.46 -26.23 19.74
N SER A 1015 -23.40 -26.21 18.79
CA SER A 1015 -23.09 -26.27 17.35
C SER A 1015 -22.94 -24.88 16.72
N PHE A 1016 -22.03 -24.75 15.75
CA PHE A 1016 -21.74 -23.48 15.05
C PHE A 1016 -21.79 -23.59 13.53
N LEU A 1017 -22.48 -22.63 12.90
CA LEU A 1017 -22.45 -22.43 11.45
C LEU A 1017 -21.47 -21.32 11.06
N GLN A 1018 -20.51 -21.68 10.20
CA GLN A 1018 -19.58 -20.74 9.58
C GLN A 1018 -20.20 -20.08 8.34
N TRP A 1019 -20.24 -18.74 8.29
CA TRP A 1019 -20.70 -17.95 7.14
C TRP A 1019 -19.86 -16.66 7.00
N SER A 1020 -19.31 -16.39 5.80
CA SER A 1020 -18.53 -15.18 5.47
C SER A 1020 -17.49 -14.72 6.52
N GLY A 1021 -16.87 -15.68 7.22
CA GLY A 1021 -15.89 -15.43 8.28
C GLY A 1021 -16.48 -15.04 9.64
N LEU A 1022 -17.75 -15.31 9.89
CA LEU A 1022 -18.41 -15.35 11.20
C LEU A 1022 -18.61 -16.83 11.61
N LEU A 1023 -18.71 -17.08 12.92
CA LEU A 1023 -19.27 -18.30 13.49
C LEU A 1023 -20.54 -17.90 14.23
N ILE A 1024 -21.68 -18.48 13.86
CA ILE A 1024 -22.99 -18.21 14.45
C ILE A 1024 -23.33 -19.40 15.35
N ASN A 1025 -23.59 -19.16 16.64
CA ASN A 1025 -24.11 -20.18 17.55
C ASN A 1025 -25.53 -20.57 17.09
N CYS A 1026 -25.75 -21.86 16.86
CA CYS A 1026 -27.00 -22.36 16.29
C CYS A 1026 -28.20 -22.33 17.24
N SER A 1027 -27.97 -22.11 18.54
CA SER A 1027 -29.01 -22.04 19.58
C SER A 1027 -29.17 -20.61 20.12
N THR A 1028 -28.07 -19.88 20.33
CA THR A 1028 -28.13 -18.52 20.95
C THR A 1028 -28.08 -17.37 19.94
N MET A 1029 -27.82 -17.65 18.65
CA MET A 1029 -27.54 -16.67 17.57
C MET A 1029 -26.34 -15.73 17.82
N GLU A 1030 -25.57 -15.95 18.88
CA GLU A 1030 -24.38 -15.15 19.20
C GLU A 1030 -23.27 -15.33 18.16
N ILE A 1031 -22.46 -14.29 17.95
CA ILE A 1031 -21.49 -14.21 16.87
C ILE A 1031 -20.05 -14.19 17.38
N GLN A 1032 -19.31 -15.23 17.00
CA GLN A 1032 -17.87 -15.31 17.20
C GLN A 1032 -17.10 -15.05 15.90
N ALA A 1033 -15.83 -14.68 16.04
CA ALA A 1033 -14.94 -14.42 14.91
C ALA A 1033 -14.34 -15.72 14.34
N ASP A 1034 -14.56 -16.01 13.06
CA ASP A 1034 -13.93 -17.18 12.42
C ASP A 1034 -12.40 -17.04 12.30
N TYR A 1035 -11.70 -18.03 12.87
CA TYR A 1035 -10.25 -18.22 12.81
C TYR A 1035 -9.81 -19.49 12.08
N THR A 1036 -10.72 -20.36 11.61
CA THR A 1036 -10.41 -21.64 10.93
C THR A 1036 -9.45 -21.46 9.75
N LYS A 1037 -9.57 -20.35 9.00
CA LYS A 1037 -8.65 -19.95 7.92
C LYS A 1037 -7.17 -19.77 8.32
N TYR A 1038 -6.82 -19.85 9.60
CA TYR A 1038 -5.44 -19.87 10.09
C TYR A 1038 -4.91 -21.29 10.35
N LEU A 1039 -5.77 -22.32 10.34
CA LEU A 1039 -5.39 -23.74 10.34
C LEU A 1039 -4.69 -24.14 9.03
N GLY A 1040 -4.13 -25.34 8.99
CA GLY A 1040 -3.34 -25.90 7.87
C GLY A 1040 -1.97 -25.22 7.62
N SER A 1041 -1.89 -23.90 7.77
CA SER A 1041 -0.73 -23.08 7.42
C SER A 1041 -0.07 -22.44 8.65
N HIS A 1042 1.27 -22.46 8.74
CA HIS A 1042 1.97 -21.76 9.82
C HIS A 1042 1.72 -20.23 9.76
N LEU A 1043 1.24 -19.64 10.87
CA LEU A 1043 0.70 -18.27 11.00
C LEU A 1043 1.60 -17.15 10.47
N SER A 1044 2.92 -17.36 10.46
CA SER A 1044 3.87 -16.45 9.81
C SER A 1044 3.56 -16.18 8.33
N SER A 1045 2.86 -17.08 7.64
CA SER A 1045 2.41 -16.94 6.24
C SER A 1045 1.58 -15.67 5.98
N THR A 1046 0.97 -15.07 7.03
CA THR A 1046 -0.04 -14.00 6.86
C THR A 1046 0.45 -12.56 7.08
N LEU A 1047 1.69 -12.34 7.57
CA LEU A 1047 1.94 -11.16 8.45
C LEU A 1047 3.10 -10.19 8.13
N THR A 1048 3.93 -10.41 7.10
CA THR A 1048 4.96 -9.48 6.53
C THR A 1048 5.74 -8.55 7.48
N VAL A 1049 7.05 -8.80 7.65
CA VAL A 1049 7.98 -8.08 8.52
C VAL A 1049 8.73 -6.97 7.77
N ARG A 1050 9.00 -5.83 8.45
CA ARG A 1050 9.76 -4.71 7.88
C ARG A 1050 11.03 -4.40 8.68
N TRP A 1051 12.14 -4.95 8.21
CA TRP A 1051 13.49 -4.75 8.78
C TRP A 1051 14.09 -3.35 8.51
N GLN A 1052 13.72 -2.69 7.41
CA GLN A 1052 14.22 -1.34 7.09
C GLN A 1052 13.78 -0.27 8.11
N GLY A 1053 14.70 0.65 8.44
CA GLY A 1053 14.41 1.87 9.20
C GLY A 1053 14.40 1.63 10.71
N LYS A 1054 13.25 1.89 11.36
CA LYS A 1054 13.07 1.72 12.81
C LYS A 1054 12.10 0.54 13.07
N PRO A 1055 12.57 -0.72 13.14
CA PRO A 1055 11.70 -1.90 13.14
C PRO A 1055 10.76 -1.98 14.35
N GLY A 1056 11.14 -1.48 15.53
CA GLY A 1056 10.25 -1.40 16.69
C GLY A 1056 9.02 -0.50 16.47
N ILE A 1057 9.17 0.59 15.69
CA ILE A 1057 8.05 1.46 15.31
C ILE A 1057 7.15 0.77 14.28
N ASN A 1058 7.74 -0.02 13.35
CA ASN A 1058 6.97 -0.86 12.43
C ASN A 1058 6.16 -1.92 13.20
N LEU A 1059 6.74 -2.57 14.21
CA LEU A 1059 6.05 -3.53 15.08
C LEU A 1059 4.90 -2.88 15.87
N LYS A 1060 5.12 -1.72 16.49
CA LYS A 1060 4.03 -0.95 17.15
C LYS A 1060 2.90 -0.58 16.18
N GLY A 1061 3.19 -0.39 14.90
CA GLY A 1061 2.18 -0.25 13.84
C GLY A 1061 1.47 -1.55 13.49
N LYS A 1062 2.23 -2.66 13.39
CA LYS A 1062 1.71 -4.00 13.05
C LYS A 1062 0.79 -4.58 14.11
N LEU A 1063 1.09 -4.45 15.41
CA LEU A 1063 0.18 -4.87 16.49
C LEU A 1063 -1.21 -4.24 16.35
N ARG A 1064 -1.26 -2.93 16.07
CA ARG A 1064 -2.51 -2.20 15.83
C ARG A 1064 -3.26 -2.66 14.58
N LEU A 1065 -2.53 -3.10 13.54
CA LEU A 1065 -3.12 -3.71 12.35
C LEU A 1065 -3.55 -5.17 12.55
N PHE A 1066 -3.03 -5.88 13.56
CA PHE A 1066 -3.40 -7.26 13.86
C PHE A 1066 -4.70 -7.36 14.67
N LEU A 1067 -4.94 -6.40 15.57
CA LEU A 1067 -6.16 -6.31 16.38
C LEU A 1067 -7.37 -5.87 15.54
N ARG A 1068 -7.14 -4.96 14.58
CA ARG A 1068 -8.21 -4.26 13.85
C ARG A 1068 -9.26 -5.13 13.13
N PRO A 1069 -8.93 -6.20 12.38
CA PRO A 1069 -9.87 -6.80 11.42
C PRO A 1069 -11.11 -7.48 12.03
N LYS A 1070 -11.15 -7.64 13.35
CA LYS A 1070 -12.31 -8.13 14.11
C LYS A 1070 -12.80 -7.13 15.17
N CYS A 1071 -12.32 -5.89 15.14
CA CYS A 1071 -12.89 -4.79 15.93
C CYS A 1071 -14.11 -4.19 15.20
N HIS A 1072 -15.23 -4.90 15.21
CA HIS A 1072 -16.50 -4.49 14.59
C HIS A 1072 -17.67 -4.69 15.58
N PRO A 1073 -18.70 -3.81 15.61
CA PRO A 1073 -19.80 -3.89 16.59
C PRO A 1073 -20.48 -5.25 16.70
N ILE A 1074 -20.59 -6.01 15.61
CA ILE A 1074 -21.22 -7.34 15.59
C ILE A 1074 -20.63 -8.36 16.60
N PHE A 1075 -19.39 -8.14 17.08
CA PHE A 1075 -18.71 -9.00 18.07
C PHE A 1075 -18.80 -8.49 19.53
N PHE A 1076 -19.30 -7.26 19.74
CA PHE A 1076 -19.29 -6.58 21.05
C PHE A 1076 -20.62 -5.92 21.45
N ASP A 1077 -21.58 -5.82 20.52
CA ASP A 1077 -22.91 -5.33 20.83
C ASP A 1077 -23.65 -6.32 21.73
N SER A 1078 -24.11 -5.82 22.87
CA SER A 1078 -24.84 -6.58 23.89
C SER A 1078 -26.28 -6.92 23.46
N ASN A 1079 -26.82 -6.24 22.43
CA ASN A 1079 -28.06 -6.63 21.78
C ASN A 1079 -27.95 -8.03 21.12
N ILE A 1080 -26.76 -8.35 20.60
CA ILE A 1080 -26.47 -9.60 19.85
C ILE A 1080 -25.81 -10.64 20.76
N ASN A 1081 -24.80 -10.25 21.55
CA ASN A 1081 -23.91 -11.17 22.25
C ASN A 1081 -23.99 -11.01 23.78
N SER A 1082 -23.96 -12.12 24.52
CA SER A 1082 -23.86 -12.09 25.99
C SER A 1082 -22.57 -11.42 26.47
N ALA A 1083 -22.59 -10.93 27.71
CA ALA A 1083 -21.41 -10.36 28.38
C ALA A 1083 -20.19 -11.32 28.36
N ALA A 1084 -20.44 -12.63 28.38
CA ALA A 1084 -19.44 -13.69 28.26
C ALA A 1084 -18.85 -13.79 26.84
N VAL A 1085 -19.69 -13.82 25.79
CA VAL A 1085 -19.21 -13.90 24.39
C VAL A 1085 -18.51 -12.60 23.94
N VAL A 1086 -18.95 -11.43 24.41
CA VAL A 1086 -18.23 -10.16 24.18
C VAL A 1086 -16.78 -10.23 24.71
N ARG A 1087 -16.59 -10.75 25.93
CA ARG A 1087 -15.26 -10.93 26.54
C ARG A 1087 -14.46 -12.02 25.85
N LEU A 1088 -15.09 -13.11 25.41
CA LEU A 1088 -14.46 -14.18 24.65
C LEU A 1088 -13.93 -13.67 23.29
N ASN A 1089 -14.74 -12.95 22.52
CA ASN A 1089 -14.33 -12.32 21.26
C ASN A 1089 -13.10 -11.42 21.45
N ILE A 1090 -13.05 -10.65 22.54
CA ILE A 1090 -11.90 -9.81 22.89
C ILE A 1090 -10.66 -10.66 23.20
N TYR A 1091 -10.80 -11.73 23.99
CA TYR A 1091 -9.71 -12.64 24.34
C TYR A 1091 -9.13 -13.34 23.10
N GLN A 1092 -9.98 -13.90 22.24
CA GLN A 1092 -9.60 -14.56 21.00
C GLN A 1092 -8.81 -13.62 20.05
N ILE A 1093 -9.22 -12.36 19.92
CA ILE A 1093 -8.47 -11.34 19.16
C ILE A 1093 -7.07 -11.09 19.74
N PHE A 1094 -6.95 -11.06 21.07
CA PHE A 1094 -5.64 -10.90 21.73
C PHE A 1094 -4.76 -12.15 21.62
N LEU A 1095 -5.30 -13.36 21.70
CA LEU A 1095 -4.57 -14.61 21.45
C LEU A 1095 -3.89 -14.58 20.08
N LEU A 1096 -4.66 -14.34 19.02
CA LEU A 1096 -4.13 -14.26 17.65
C LEU A 1096 -3.13 -13.12 17.48
N CYS A 1097 -3.32 -11.99 18.17
CA CYS A 1097 -2.37 -10.87 18.16
C CYS A 1097 -1.03 -11.25 18.83
N ALA A 1098 -1.07 -11.98 19.95
CA ALA A 1098 0.11 -12.47 20.65
C ALA A 1098 0.87 -13.52 19.81
N MET A 1099 0.16 -14.41 19.10
CA MET A 1099 0.77 -15.40 18.19
C MET A 1099 1.47 -14.71 17.01
N LYS A 1100 0.81 -13.70 16.40
CA LYS A 1100 1.39 -12.85 15.35
C LYS A 1100 2.58 -12.03 15.88
N PHE A 1101 2.54 -11.57 17.13
CA PHE A 1101 3.68 -10.92 17.81
C PHE A 1101 4.87 -11.88 17.96
N HIS A 1102 4.65 -13.12 18.40
CA HIS A 1102 5.70 -14.14 18.49
C HIS A 1102 6.39 -14.32 17.14
N CYS A 1103 5.61 -14.60 16.08
CA CYS A 1103 6.10 -14.74 14.72
C CYS A 1103 6.91 -13.51 14.24
N TYR A 1104 6.42 -12.29 14.49
CA TYR A 1104 7.12 -11.07 14.07
C TYR A 1104 8.45 -10.87 14.82
N ILE A 1105 8.50 -11.12 16.14
CA ILE A 1105 9.74 -11.05 16.93
C ILE A 1105 10.72 -12.13 16.49
N ARG A 1106 10.24 -13.36 16.23
CA ARG A 1106 11.04 -14.48 15.72
C ARG A 1106 11.77 -14.09 14.42
N ASP A 1107 11.04 -13.54 13.45
CA ASP A 1107 11.59 -13.05 12.18
C ASP A 1107 12.49 -11.81 12.30
N LEU A 1108 12.21 -10.91 13.23
CA LEU A 1108 13.01 -9.69 13.46
C LEU A 1108 14.35 -10.01 14.16
N SER A 1109 14.35 -11.01 15.05
CA SER A 1109 15.52 -11.40 15.85
C SER A 1109 16.75 -11.82 15.03
N PHE A 1110 16.56 -12.13 13.74
CA PHE A 1110 17.65 -12.33 12.78
C PHE A 1110 18.58 -11.11 12.69
N ILE A 1111 18.05 -9.87 12.71
CA ILE A 1111 18.86 -8.64 12.63
C ILE A 1111 18.93 -7.92 13.99
N CYS A 1112 17.85 -7.93 14.76
CA CYS A 1112 17.67 -7.02 15.89
C CYS A 1112 16.93 -7.71 17.04
N LYS A 1113 17.61 -7.90 18.17
CA LYS A 1113 16.96 -8.15 19.46
C LYS A 1113 16.34 -6.83 19.94
N LEU A 1114 15.06 -6.84 20.30
CA LEU A 1114 14.39 -5.70 20.96
C LEU A 1114 14.44 -5.87 22.48
N HIS A 1115 14.66 -4.78 23.21
CA HIS A 1115 14.68 -4.79 24.67
C HIS A 1115 13.30 -5.15 25.25
N LYS A 1116 13.24 -6.03 26.26
CA LYS A 1116 11.98 -6.63 26.70
C LYS A 1116 11.04 -5.62 27.37
N ARG A 1117 11.56 -4.65 28.14
CA ARG A 1117 10.76 -3.53 28.67
C ARG A 1117 10.09 -2.72 27.54
N TYR A 1118 10.75 -2.57 26.38
CA TYR A 1118 10.13 -1.93 25.20
C TYR A 1118 9.03 -2.81 24.59
N CYS A 1119 9.24 -4.13 24.51
CA CYS A 1119 8.21 -5.08 24.07
C CYS A 1119 6.96 -5.02 24.96
N SER A 1120 7.10 -5.06 26.29
CA SER A 1120 5.98 -4.94 27.23
C SER A 1120 5.22 -3.60 27.06
N ASN A 1121 5.95 -2.49 26.93
CA ASN A 1121 5.33 -1.17 26.74
C ASN A 1121 4.59 -1.04 25.38
N ILE A 1122 5.04 -1.68 24.30
CA ILE A 1122 4.26 -1.66 23.03
C ILE A 1122 3.06 -2.61 23.05
N ILE A 1123 3.09 -3.68 23.86
CA ILE A 1123 1.94 -4.57 24.09
C ILE A 1123 0.85 -3.77 24.83
N GLN A 1124 1.15 -3.17 25.98
CA GLN A 1124 0.19 -2.38 26.76
C GLN A 1124 -0.44 -1.21 25.96
N ILE A 1125 0.36 -0.50 25.15
CA ILE A 1125 -0.12 0.57 24.25
C ILE A 1125 -0.94 0.04 23.05
N SER A 1126 -0.96 -1.28 22.85
CA SER A 1126 -1.84 -1.98 21.89
C SER A 1126 -3.12 -2.49 22.56
N LEU A 1127 -3.08 -2.94 23.82
CA LEU A 1127 -4.29 -3.29 24.60
C LEU A 1127 -5.19 -2.06 24.76
N ARG A 1128 -4.63 -0.95 25.27
CA ARG A 1128 -5.32 0.36 25.37
C ARG A 1128 -5.86 0.89 24.04
N TYR A 1129 -5.21 0.53 22.93
CA TYR A 1129 -5.69 0.90 21.60
C TYR A 1129 -6.91 0.07 21.16
N MET A 1130 -7.02 -1.19 21.58
CA MET A 1130 -8.19 -2.01 21.25
C MET A 1130 -9.44 -1.47 21.93
N TYR A 1131 -9.41 -1.14 23.23
CA TYR A 1131 -10.54 -0.51 23.92
C TYR A 1131 -11.00 0.79 23.24
N GLN A 1132 -10.03 1.68 22.91
CA GLN A 1132 -10.30 2.92 22.17
C GLN A 1132 -10.85 2.68 20.76
N LEU A 1133 -10.48 1.57 20.11
CA LEU A 1133 -10.99 1.21 18.79
C LEU A 1133 -12.41 0.64 18.89
N ILE A 1134 -12.70 -0.22 19.86
CA ILE A 1134 -14.04 -0.79 20.09
C ILE A 1134 -15.04 0.34 20.37
N LYS A 1135 -14.81 1.17 21.40
CA LYS A 1135 -15.73 2.29 21.71
C LYS A 1135 -15.94 3.23 20.53
N LYS A 1136 -14.91 3.47 19.71
CA LYS A 1136 -15.06 4.26 18.49
C LYS A 1136 -15.90 3.58 17.41
N GLN A 1137 -15.74 2.28 17.20
CA GLN A 1137 -16.47 1.54 16.17
C GLN A 1137 -17.96 1.42 16.54
N MET A 1138 -18.29 1.21 17.82
CA MET A 1138 -19.68 1.25 18.34
C MET A 1138 -20.32 2.61 18.04
N HIS A 1139 -19.66 3.71 18.45
CA HIS A 1139 -20.18 5.07 18.21
C HIS A 1139 -20.23 5.47 16.72
N SER A 1140 -19.47 4.82 15.84
CA SER A 1140 -19.59 5.07 14.39
C SER A 1140 -20.79 4.37 13.75
N ILE A 1141 -21.28 3.26 14.32
CA ILE A 1141 -22.46 2.55 13.80
C ILE A 1141 -23.76 3.12 14.39
N SER A 1142 -23.74 3.61 15.64
CA SER A 1142 -24.90 4.27 16.28
C SER A 1142 -25.38 5.54 15.57
N LEU A 1143 -24.55 6.14 14.72
CA LEU A 1143 -24.93 7.29 13.87
C LEU A 1143 -25.64 6.85 12.56
N ASN A 1144 -25.86 5.54 12.37
CA ASN A 1144 -26.24 4.94 11.10
C ASN A 1144 -27.20 3.74 11.25
N SER A 1145 -27.76 3.45 12.42
CA SER A 1145 -28.70 2.35 12.65
C SER A 1145 -29.86 2.80 13.54
N GLU A 1146 -31.08 2.32 13.28
CA GLU A 1146 -32.25 2.62 14.14
C GLU A 1146 -32.02 2.16 15.59
N ILE A 1147 -31.43 0.97 15.76
CA ILE A 1147 -31.06 0.44 17.08
C ILE A 1147 -29.69 0.99 17.51
N GLN A 1148 -29.64 1.51 18.74
CA GLN A 1148 -28.42 1.97 19.37
C GLN A 1148 -27.60 0.79 19.94
N PRO A 1149 -26.33 0.63 19.53
CA PRO A 1149 -25.46 -0.47 20.00
C PRO A 1149 -25.08 -0.31 21.48
N ILE A 1150 -25.20 -1.39 22.25
CA ILE A 1150 -24.91 -1.42 23.69
C ILE A 1150 -23.54 -2.05 23.94
N LEU A 1151 -22.72 -1.46 24.82
CA LEU A 1151 -21.37 -1.96 25.15
C LEU A 1151 -21.11 -1.96 26.66
N VAL A 1152 -21.46 -3.07 27.33
CA VAL A 1152 -21.15 -3.30 28.76
C VAL A 1152 -19.73 -3.87 28.91
N LEU A 1153 -18.73 -2.97 28.94
CA LEU A 1153 -17.30 -3.33 28.96
C LEU A 1153 -16.40 -2.26 29.60
N GLU A 1154 -15.65 -2.65 30.63
CA GLU A 1154 -14.65 -1.79 31.26
C GLU A 1154 -13.32 -1.75 30.48
N LYS A 1155 -12.49 -0.74 30.75
CA LYS A 1155 -11.14 -0.65 30.17
C LYS A 1155 -10.19 -1.63 30.83
N GLU A 1156 -10.36 -1.83 32.12
CA GLU A 1156 -9.57 -2.68 33.01
C GLU A 1156 -9.66 -4.16 32.58
N GLU A 1157 -10.87 -4.65 32.29
CA GLU A 1157 -11.11 -5.98 31.72
C GLU A 1157 -10.34 -6.20 30.41
N VAL A 1158 -10.32 -5.21 29.51
CA VAL A 1158 -9.63 -5.31 28.22
C VAL A 1158 -8.10 -5.25 28.37
N GLU A 1159 -7.57 -4.52 29.36
CA GLU A 1159 -6.15 -4.62 29.71
C GLU A 1159 -5.81 -5.98 30.36
N TRP A 1160 -6.68 -6.53 31.20
CA TRP A 1160 -6.48 -7.82 31.86
C TRP A 1160 -6.55 -9.01 30.89
N LEU A 1161 -7.63 -9.15 30.11
CA LEU A 1161 -7.79 -10.19 29.08
C LEU A 1161 -6.61 -10.16 28.08
N GLY A 1162 -6.18 -8.95 27.71
CA GLY A 1162 -5.02 -8.73 26.84
C GLY A 1162 -3.70 -9.16 27.47
N LEU A 1163 -3.47 -8.88 28.75
CA LEU A 1163 -2.29 -9.37 29.48
C LEU A 1163 -2.32 -10.90 29.61
N HIS A 1164 -3.46 -11.49 29.99
CA HIS A 1164 -3.61 -12.93 30.14
C HIS A 1164 -3.36 -13.69 28.82
N ALA A 1165 -3.96 -13.24 27.72
CA ALA A 1165 -3.76 -13.82 26.39
C ALA A 1165 -2.28 -13.80 25.96
N PHE A 1166 -1.58 -12.66 26.18
CA PHE A 1166 -0.15 -12.55 25.89
C PHE A 1166 0.71 -13.44 26.81
N VAL A 1167 0.35 -13.60 28.09
CA VAL A 1167 1.05 -14.51 29.02
C VAL A 1167 0.91 -15.96 28.57
N GLN A 1168 -0.30 -16.45 28.26
CA GLN A 1168 -0.51 -17.85 27.86
C GLN A 1168 0.17 -18.21 26.53
N VAL A 1169 0.02 -17.35 25.51
CA VAL A 1169 0.64 -17.57 24.19
C VAL A 1169 2.17 -17.56 24.27
N LEU A 1170 2.76 -16.76 25.17
CA LEU A 1170 4.21 -16.69 25.39
C LEU A 1170 4.73 -17.77 26.35
N LYS A 1171 3.91 -18.30 27.28
CA LYS A 1171 4.21 -19.49 28.11
C LYS A 1171 4.57 -20.68 27.21
N ARG A 1172 3.72 -20.98 26.21
CA ARG A 1172 3.98 -22.00 25.16
C ARG A 1172 5.26 -21.77 24.32
N LYS A 1173 5.97 -20.64 24.48
CA LYS A 1173 7.21 -20.29 23.75
C LYS A 1173 8.29 -19.71 24.69
N GLN A 1174 8.31 -20.13 25.96
CA GLN A 1174 9.09 -19.52 27.03
C GLN A 1174 10.60 -19.41 26.75
N SER A 1175 11.21 -20.36 26.04
CA SER A 1175 12.64 -20.39 25.70
C SER A 1175 13.14 -19.16 24.92
N ARG A 1176 12.25 -18.40 24.27
CA ARG A 1176 12.60 -17.14 23.58
C ARG A 1176 12.20 -15.88 24.37
N HIS A 1177 11.40 -16.04 25.42
CA HIS A 1177 10.63 -14.96 26.05
C HIS A 1177 10.67 -14.89 27.58
N LYS A 1178 11.41 -15.76 28.30
CA LYS A 1178 11.52 -15.81 29.79
C LYS A 1178 11.47 -14.43 30.47
N GLU A 1179 12.39 -13.53 30.12
CA GLU A 1179 12.43 -12.13 30.62
C GLU A 1179 11.12 -11.33 30.37
N LEU A 1180 10.53 -11.43 29.18
CA LEU A 1180 9.30 -10.72 28.82
C LEU A 1180 8.08 -11.34 29.51
N LEU A 1181 8.07 -12.67 29.65
CA LEU A 1181 7.04 -13.41 30.36
C LEU A 1181 7.02 -13.04 31.85
N ALA A 1182 8.19 -12.88 32.48
CA ALA A 1182 8.30 -12.38 33.86
C ALA A 1182 7.70 -10.97 34.00
N ILE A 1183 8.08 -10.03 33.12
CA ILE A 1183 7.54 -8.65 33.13
C ILE A 1183 6.01 -8.64 32.89
N LEU A 1184 5.49 -9.53 32.04
CA LEU A 1184 4.05 -9.60 31.76
C LEU A 1184 3.27 -10.30 32.87
N ARG A 1185 3.83 -11.33 33.53
CA ARG A 1185 3.26 -11.97 34.72
C ARG A 1185 3.17 -10.99 35.89
N SER A 1186 4.26 -10.30 36.22
CA SER A 1186 4.28 -9.26 37.27
C SER A 1186 3.17 -8.21 37.05
N ARG A 1187 2.99 -7.76 35.80
CA ARG A 1187 1.93 -6.81 35.43
C ARG A 1187 0.51 -7.38 35.42
N LEU A 1188 0.35 -8.70 35.33
CA LEU A 1188 -0.94 -9.38 35.41
C LEU A 1188 -1.31 -9.62 36.88
N SER A 1189 -0.36 -10.05 37.71
CA SER A 1189 -0.53 -10.14 39.17
C SER A 1189 -0.84 -8.78 39.78
N SER A 1190 -0.13 -7.72 39.39
CA SER A 1190 -0.38 -6.34 39.86
C SER A 1190 -1.57 -5.64 39.18
N HIS A 1191 -2.57 -6.38 38.70
CA HIS A 1191 -3.73 -5.83 37.99
C HIS A 1191 -5.01 -6.04 38.79
N ARG A 1192 -5.74 -4.96 39.09
CA ARG A 1192 -6.93 -4.96 39.99
C ARG A 1192 -7.95 -6.07 39.71
N MET A 1193 -8.14 -6.44 38.44
CA MET A 1193 -9.05 -7.52 38.02
C MET A 1193 -8.62 -8.94 38.46
N SER A 1194 -7.34 -9.16 38.83
CA SER A 1194 -6.83 -10.46 39.25
C SER A 1194 -7.34 -10.89 40.63
N GLU A 1195 -7.78 -9.95 41.47
CA GLU A 1195 -8.49 -10.20 42.73
C GLU A 1195 -10.00 -10.40 42.54
N ARG A 1196 -10.56 -9.97 41.40
CA ARG A 1196 -12.00 -9.92 41.11
C ARG A 1196 -12.32 -10.46 39.71
N VAL A 1197 -11.97 -11.72 39.45
CA VAL A 1197 -12.24 -12.38 38.17
C VAL A 1197 -13.69 -12.87 38.12
N SER A 1198 -14.55 -12.13 37.41
CA SER A 1198 -15.96 -12.44 37.23
C SER A 1198 -16.21 -13.74 36.44
N LEU A 1199 -17.46 -14.25 36.44
CA LEU A 1199 -17.82 -15.48 35.72
C LEU A 1199 -17.64 -15.34 34.21
N GLU A 1200 -17.95 -14.18 33.64
CA GLU A 1200 -17.79 -13.87 32.22
C GLU A 1200 -16.31 -13.80 31.83
N LEU A 1201 -15.45 -13.28 32.73
CA LEU A 1201 -14.00 -13.31 32.54
C LEU A 1201 -13.45 -14.74 32.63
N LYS A 1202 -13.91 -15.55 33.59
CA LYS A 1202 -13.56 -16.99 33.70
C LYS A 1202 -13.96 -17.75 32.42
N TYR A 1203 -15.17 -17.54 31.92
CA TYR A 1203 -15.64 -18.11 30.65
C TYR A 1203 -14.77 -17.67 29.46
N ALA A 1204 -14.45 -16.38 29.36
CA ALA A 1204 -13.64 -15.84 28.26
C ALA A 1204 -12.20 -16.37 28.24
N ILE A 1205 -11.63 -16.74 29.41
CA ILE A 1205 -10.27 -17.29 29.48
C ILE A 1205 -10.21 -18.82 29.49
N ASN A 1206 -11.35 -19.53 29.55
CA ASN A 1206 -11.39 -20.98 29.46
C ASN A 1206 -10.80 -21.43 28.11
N THR A 1207 -9.79 -22.30 28.17
CA THR A 1207 -9.09 -22.78 26.98
C THR A 1207 -9.94 -23.60 26.04
N LYS A 1208 -11.02 -24.27 26.53
CA LYS A 1208 -11.98 -24.99 25.69
C LYS A 1208 -12.67 -24.03 24.70
N ASN A 1209 -13.12 -22.88 25.20
CA ASN A 1209 -13.77 -21.81 24.43
C ASN A 1209 -12.85 -21.12 23.40
N SER A 1210 -11.61 -21.58 23.26
CA SER A 1210 -10.64 -21.10 22.27
C SER A 1210 -9.79 -22.25 21.67
N SER A 1211 -10.29 -23.50 21.70
CA SER A 1211 -9.64 -24.71 21.16
C SER A 1211 -8.99 -24.46 19.79
N LEU A 1212 -9.77 -24.06 18.79
CA LEU A 1212 -9.38 -23.80 17.40
C LEU A 1212 -8.25 -22.76 17.22
N LEU A 1213 -8.02 -21.88 18.20
CA LEU A 1213 -6.90 -20.93 18.17
C LEU A 1213 -5.59 -21.57 18.63
N TRP A 1214 -5.66 -22.60 19.49
CA TRP A 1214 -4.50 -23.30 20.04
C TRP A 1214 -3.84 -24.27 19.06
N ASP A 1215 -4.57 -24.73 18.04
CA ASP A 1215 -4.09 -25.59 16.95
C ASP A 1215 -3.31 -24.83 15.86
N ILE A 1216 -3.43 -23.50 15.84
CA ILE A 1216 -2.72 -22.63 14.90
C ILE A 1216 -1.20 -22.76 15.13
N LYS A 1217 -0.45 -23.16 14.10
CA LYS A 1217 1.01 -23.34 14.19
C LYS A 1217 1.74 -21.98 14.14
N TYR A 1218 2.45 -21.57 15.21
CA TYR A 1218 3.11 -20.23 15.35
C TYR A 1218 4.53 -20.22 15.96
#